data_AF-A0A9E2ICB3-F1
#
_entry.id   AF-A0A9E2ICB3-F1
#
_cell.length_a   1.000
_cell.length_b   1.000
_cell.length_c   1.000
_cell.angle_alpha   90.00
_cell.angle_beta   90.00
_cell.angle_gamma   90.00
#
_symmetry.space_group_name_H-M   'P 1'
#
loop_
_entity.id
_entity.type
_entity.pdbx_description
1 polymer ?
#
loop_
_entity_poly.entity_id
_entity_poly.type
_entity_poly.pdbx_seq_one_letter_code
_entity_poly.pdbx_strand_id
1 'polypeptide(L)'
;MRKVILLLFFALGFFSLFSQTLIIREFIISFGGNELGISLFYFFWFFWVGIGALLVLTFLGKFLSKHFLKLLFFYPLLSFLEIILFINLRSLAGVPAWEFFTLERIFVYLFFLTSFTSLFTGIIFTQGVLWIKKIKEDSASSIISSSYIFEALGSFFSGCLITYLITKLSPPLVILTMGSLIFTFVAIVVSLSFKDKTHPLKVSGGSTCTRLCPLGYEGIPMDKTAIFLNSILFIILLIFSLNPKVLINFSQALRQENLFPQGKIIKEVYTPYQHILLGKLPDQTVVFSNGKILTSIPEEIDADKVAALFISQSNLPQSVIVFGSGAENLITSLLKFPIKSITYCLQDKIYYQAIYESLPVKLKTAIKERRLEVIFQSPRLFLGEFGKKFDLAVIYTSDPSNLTINTFFTKEFYSLVKENLTERGILASRLTSAENYIGQELKNYGSSLYYTLAEVFPKIVITPGEISWFFAAGKNSPLTEEASILEERFSKFVPTNFSFPPAGFSSLFPKKRVEFIKKMYIDNPLFKNGKLLNRDAQPLTFFLNLLVLARHSSSFLVRFFKNIFLAGLGIFFIPLIILFLARTHFLMRVESVKNKRLLFNAKLFQFLSGFLGFSFHLILIFLFQNKFGTIFLSLGLVNSLFMLGLCAGALAGKLFIKKFSSLKAILGVLIIQGLIILIAYPLFTQINLSMGICPPNTFEGGALSSGHNFCLFIIFFLVSGILTGSSYPLSAKVLQNNKITLLNTAVYLEFLDHWGGSGAGLITGLFMIPLLGIFNTLLILFSICFILIIFFVLEIIPPNFITRERIFKVSSFPYIRTSYILLAVSLIFIINFYLLERKKTIYQVPLQALEKKGCFRQESPFPAYVCEAKEGKTFTLESRNFAPGIRGFSGGINLAIKISPQGKIEEIKVIEHKESPFYVGGIDKFLAQFKGRFLKEKFSLGNNVEATSGATITSTAIIDIVNEAALKVEGKLKEKRALAPAKKAEQRINIGHSSVCLIFFTILAILIYMFFPHYLVLRRIYLFLVVIFLGFIFNLTFSFFHLANFLTFNLSIFKSPQMLIYSIPLVLGLLFGQFWCGWLCPFGALGEILGNTPLSRRVSPQIDKKARYFKYFFLAMFIIIVCIRRDANLFRQEPLSVFFLKPFEIFKDKILTIVILFFSLFFLRFWCRYFCICGAFFSLFNKIALLKKFFPKKYRNCPFGVKGDYDIDCLQCNRCMNQNEQR
;
A
#
# COMPACT_ATOMS: atom_id res chain seq x y z
N MET A 1 -7.82 -32.07 -35.20
CA MET A 1 -8.49 -30.87 -34.63
C MET A 1 -8.26 -30.67 -33.12
N ARG A 2 -8.69 -31.56 -32.20
CA ARG A 2 -8.43 -31.41 -30.75
C ARG A 2 -6.95 -31.17 -30.41
N LYS A 3 -6.05 -32.01 -30.96
CA LYS A 3 -4.60 -31.85 -30.80
C LYS A 3 -4.08 -30.49 -31.29
N VAL A 4 -4.67 -29.95 -32.36
CA VAL A 4 -4.32 -28.65 -32.95
C VAL A 4 -4.75 -27.48 -32.05
N ILE A 5 -5.95 -27.55 -31.44
CA ILE A 5 -6.36 -26.49 -30.50
C ILE A 5 -5.60 -26.59 -29.17
N LEU A 6 -5.27 -27.80 -28.70
CA LEU A 6 -4.36 -27.95 -27.55
C LEU A 6 -2.95 -27.40 -27.86
N LEU A 7 -2.48 -27.53 -29.10
CA LEU A 7 -1.24 -26.89 -29.56
C LEU A 7 -1.37 -25.36 -29.56
N LEU A 8 -2.54 -24.79 -29.84
CA LEU A 8 -2.78 -23.35 -29.70
C LEU A 8 -2.66 -22.90 -28.24
N PHE A 9 -3.20 -23.65 -27.27
CA PHE A 9 -3.01 -23.35 -25.85
C PHE A 9 -1.55 -23.43 -25.42
N PHE A 10 -0.83 -24.44 -25.91
CA PHE A 10 0.62 -24.53 -25.72
C PHE A 10 1.34 -23.30 -26.29
N ALA A 11 1.03 -22.89 -27.52
CA ALA A 11 1.63 -21.70 -28.12
C ALA A 11 1.24 -20.40 -27.40
N LEU A 12 0.02 -20.29 -26.90
CA LEU A 12 -0.45 -19.16 -26.10
C LEU A 12 0.37 -19.00 -24.82
N GLY A 13 0.48 -20.08 -24.03
CA GLY A 13 1.30 -20.07 -22.81
C GLY A 13 2.77 -19.82 -23.11
N PHE A 14 3.29 -20.47 -24.16
CA PHE A 14 4.66 -20.25 -24.63
C PHE A 14 4.91 -18.77 -24.91
N PHE A 15 4.10 -18.14 -25.77
CA PHE A 15 4.31 -16.75 -26.17
C PHE A 15 4.00 -15.76 -25.04
N SER A 16 3.01 -16.06 -24.18
CA SER A 16 2.67 -15.24 -23.02
C SER A 16 3.86 -15.08 -22.07
N LEU A 17 4.45 -16.18 -21.59
CA LEU A 17 5.62 -16.08 -20.70
C LEU A 17 6.86 -15.54 -21.45
N PHE A 18 6.98 -15.83 -22.74
CA PHE A 18 8.10 -15.38 -23.57
C PHE A 18 8.12 -13.84 -23.68
N SER A 19 7.00 -13.26 -24.08
CA SER A 19 6.82 -11.81 -24.17
C SER A 19 6.90 -11.15 -22.79
N GLN A 20 6.21 -11.70 -21.77
CA GLN A 20 6.22 -11.17 -20.40
C GLN A 20 7.65 -11.02 -19.86
N THR A 21 8.50 -12.04 -20.05
CA THR A 21 9.88 -12.02 -19.53
C THR A 21 10.72 -10.94 -20.22
N LEU A 22 10.56 -10.74 -21.53
CA LEU A 22 11.27 -9.67 -22.27
C LEU A 22 10.78 -8.28 -21.87
N ILE A 23 9.46 -8.11 -21.74
CA ILE A 23 8.85 -6.84 -21.35
C ILE A 23 9.28 -6.45 -19.93
N ILE A 24 9.30 -7.40 -18.98
CA ILE A 24 9.80 -7.15 -17.61
C ILE A 24 11.27 -6.69 -17.65
N ARG A 25 12.10 -7.25 -18.51
CA ARG A 25 13.51 -6.84 -18.60
C ARG A 25 13.65 -5.40 -19.10
N GLU A 26 12.92 -5.03 -20.15
CA GLU A 26 12.91 -3.64 -20.63
C GLU A 26 12.28 -2.67 -19.63
N PHE A 27 11.28 -3.13 -18.88
CA PHE A 27 10.74 -2.42 -17.73
C PHE A 27 11.83 -2.13 -16.67
N ILE A 28 12.61 -3.14 -16.26
CA ILE A 28 13.69 -3.00 -15.28
C ILE A 28 14.73 -1.97 -15.75
N ILE A 29 15.07 -1.98 -17.04
CA ILE A 29 15.99 -1.02 -17.65
C ILE A 29 15.40 0.39 -17.62
N SER A 30 14.13 0.55 -17.98
CA SER A 30 13.50 1.86 -18.08
C SER A 30 13.33 2.54 -16.72
N PHE A 31 12.98 1.77 -15.69
CA PHE A 31 12.77 2.28 -14.33
C PHE A 31 13.99 2.15 -13.40
N GLY A 32 15.12 1.66 -13.91
CA GLY A 32 16.39 1.56 -13.19
C GLY A 32 16.38 0.63 -11.98
N GLY A 33 15.92 -0.61 -12.19
CA GLY A 33 16.13 -1.70 -11.24
C GLY A 33 15.20 -1.74 -10.02
N ASN A 34 14.04 -1.06 -10.04
CA ASN A 34 13.16 -1.00 -8.88
C ASN A 34 12.28 -2.27 -8.75
N GLU A 35 12.56 -3.09 -7.74
CA GLU A 35 11.81 -4.33 -7.43
C GLU A 35 10.34 -4.07 -7.03
N LEU A 36 10.01 -2.91 -6.44
CA LEU A 36 8.60 -2.51 -6.26
C LEU A 36 7.88 -2.39 -7.60
N GLY A 37 8.63 -1.95 -8.60
CA GLY A 37 8.20 -1.89 -9.98
C GLY A 37 7.84 -3.26 -10.55
N ILE A 38 8.61 -4.31 -10.26
CA ILE A 38 8.32 -5.67 -10.71
C ILE A 38 7.02 -6.18 -10.08
N SER A 39 6.80 -5.90 -8.80
CA SER A 39 5.55 -6.25 -8.11
C SER A 39 4.33 -5.55 -8.72
N LEU A 40 4.46 -4.26 -9.05
CA LEU A 40 3.44 -3.49 -9.77
C LEU A 40 3.23 -3.99 -11.21
N PHE A 41 4.31 -4.40 -11.89
CA PHE A 41 4.22 -4.98 -13.22
C PHE A 41 3.34 -6.24 -13.20
N TYR A 42 3.63 -7.19 -12.29
CA TYR A 42 2.81 -8.41 -12.16
C TYR A 42 1.39 -8.10 -11.73
N PHE A 43 1.18 -7.10 -10.87
CA PHE A 43 -0.16 -6.62 -10.52
C PHE A 43 -0.97 -6.25 -11.76
N PHE A 44 -0.46 -5.36 -12.61
CA PHE A 44 -1.19 -4.91 -13.80
C PHE A 44 -1.26 -5.97 -14.89
N TRP A 45 -0.19 -6.74 -15.10
CA TRP A 45 -0.17 -7.84 -16.05
C TRP A 45 -1.33 -8.81 -15.76
N PHE A 46 -1.41 -9.34 -14.54
CA PHE A 46 -2.49 -10.27 -14.19
C PHE A 46 -3.86 -9.59 -14.08
N PHE A 47 -3.92 -8.32 -13.67
CA PHE A 47 -5.16 -7.54 -13.65
C PHE A 47 -5.80 -7.54 -15.05
N TRP A 48 -5.01 -7.22 -16.08
CA TRP A 48 -5.47 -7.13 -17.46
C TRP A 48 -5.78 -8.49 -18.08
N VAL A 49 -5.03 -9.56 -17.77
CA VAL A 49 -5.43 -10.93 -18.18
C VAL A 49 -6.83 -11.26 -17.66
N GLY A 50 -7.11 -10.97 -16.38
CA GLY A 50 -8.42 -11.20 -15.79
C GLY A 50 -9.52 -10.34 -16.43
N ILE A 51 -9.25 -9.06 -16.71
CA ILE A 51 -10.19 -8.19 -17.44
C ILE A 51 -10.45 -8.73 -18.86
N GLY A 52 -9.41 -9.18 -19.55
CA GLY A 52 -9.51 -9.83 -20.87
C GLY A 52 -10.47 -11.03 -20.84
N ALA A 53 -10.36 -11.88 -19.83
CA ALA A 53 -11.28 -13.01 -19.63
C ALA A 53 -12.74 -12.56 -19.43
N LEU A 54 -12.99 -11.50 -18.66
CA LEU A 54 -14.35 -10.98 -18.44
C LEU A 54 -14.97 -10.34 -19.69
N LEU A 55 -14.16 -9.68 -20.53
CA LEU A 55 -14.64 -9.02 -21.74
C LEU A 55 -15.32 -10.00 -22.71
N VAL A 56 -14.96 -11.28 -22.66
CA VAL A 56 -15.60 -12.34 -23.46
C VAL A 56 -17.09 -12.54 -23.13
N LEU A 57 -17.56 -12.14 -21.94
CA LEU A 57 -18.97 -12.20 -21.57
C LEU A 57 -19.82 -11.04 -22.14
N THR A 58 -19.19 -10.02 -22.71
CA THR A 58 -19.86 -8.80 -23.21
C THR A 58 -20.24 -8.91 -24.71
N PHE A 59 -20.91 -7.90 -25.25
CA PHE A 59 -21.16 -7.79 -26.70
C PHE A 59 -19.86 -7.84 -27.52
N LEU A 60 -18.81 -7.19 -27.02
CA LEU A 60 -17.47 -7.23 -27.61
C LEU A 60 -16.93 -8.66 -27.67
N GLY A 61 -17.20 -9.47 -26.65
CA GLY A 61 -16.85 -10.90 -26.62
C GLY A 61 -17.50 -11.72 -27.75
N LYS A 62 -18.77 -11.45 -28.06
CA LYS A 62 -19.45 -12.09 -29.21
C LYS A 62 -18.84 -11.66 -30.53
N PHE A 63 -18.50 -10.39 -30.70
CA PHE A 63 -17.82 -9.87 -31.88
C PHE A 63 -16.44 -10.52 -32.08
N LEU A 64 -15.60 -10.49 -31.03
CA LEU A 64 -14.27 -11.08 -31.02
C LEU A 64 -14.31 -12.59 -31.33
N SER A 65 -15.34 -13.31 -30.84
CA SER A 65 -15.51 -14.74 -31.10
C SER A 65 -15.70 -15.10 -32.58
N LYS A 66 -16.25 -14.18 -33.38
CA LYS A 66 -16.39 -14.34 -34.83
C LYS A 66 -15.06 -14.11 -35.57
N HIS A 67 -14.13 -13.39 -34.96
CA HIS A 67 -12.85 -13.00 -35.55
C HIS A 67 -11.64 -13.62 -34.83
N PHE A 68 -11.86 -14.71 -34.10
CA PHE A 68 -10.83 -15.33 -33.24
C PHE A 68 -9.51 -15.63 -33.95
N LEU A 69 -9.53 -16.19 -35.18
CA LEU A 69 -8.30 -16.47 -35.94
C LEU A 69 -7.56 -15.19 -36.35
N LYS A 70 -8.29 -14.09 -36.61
CA LYS A 70 -7.69 -12.78 -36.90
C LYS A 70 -7.05 -12.16 -35.66
N LEU A 71 -7.54 -12.48 -34.45
CA LEU A 71 -6.93 -11.99 -33.20
C LEU A 71 -5.52 -12.54 -32.99
N LEU A 72 -5.22 -13.73 -33.50
CA LEU A 72 -3.89 -14.33 -33.38
C LEU A 72 -2.81 -13.51 -34.11
N PHE A 73 -3.17 -12.80 -35.18
CA PHE A 73 -2.25 -11.90 -35.90
C PHE A 73 -1.83 -10.68 -35.07
N PHE A 74 -2.77 -10.11 -34.29
CA PHE A 74 -2.49 -8.92 -33.50
C PHE A 74 -1.61 -9.21 -32.28
N TYR A 75 -1.62 -10.43 -31.76
CA TYR A 75 -0.97 -10.76 -30.49
C TYR A 75 0.55 -10.50 -30.50
N PRO A 76 1.34 -10.97 -31.50
CA PRO A 76 2.76 -10.60 -31.59
C PRO A 76 3.01 -9.10 -31.83
N LEU A 77 2.19 -8.46 -32.68
CA LEU A 77 2.33 -7.03 -33.00
C LEU A 77 2.17 -6.15 -31.76
N LEU A 78 1.23 -6.50 -30.89
CA LEU A 78 1.00 -5.81 -29.62
C LEU A 78 2.19 -5.96 -28.67
N SER A 79 2.85 -7.13 -28.62
CA SER A 79 4.07 -7.29 -27.82
C SER A 79 5.26 -6.49 -28.37
N PHE A 80 5.40 -6.36 -29.69
CA PHE A 80 6.40 -5.46 -30.29
C PHE A 80 6.14 -4.00 -29.92
N LEU A 81 4.88 -3.55 -30.05
CA LEU A 81 4.47 -2.21 -29.67
C LEU A 81 4.78 -1.95 -28.18
N GLU A 82 4.45 -2.89 -27.31
CA GLU A 82 4.68 -2.79 -25.86
C GLU A 82 6.17 -2.62 -25.52
N ILE A 83 7.07 -3.43 -26.12
CA ILE A 83 8.53 -3.27 -25.92
C ILE A 83 9.02 -1.90 -26.43
N ILE A 84 8.57 -1.47 -27.61
CA ILE A 84 8.97 -0.17 -28.18
C ILE A 84 8.51 0.98 -27.28
N LEU A 85 7.31 0.91 -26.72
CA LEU A 85 6.80 1.90 -25.78
C LEU A 85 7.61 1.91 -24.47
N PHE A 86 8.03 0.75 -23.95
CA PHE A 86 8.91 0.71 -22.78
C PHE A 86 10.28 1.33 -23.07
N ILE A 87 10.90 1.05 -24.22
CA ILE A 87 12.18 1.67 -24.61
C ILE A 87 12.06 3.20 -24.65
N ASN A 88 10.93 3.73 -25.11
CA ASN A 88 10.66 5.17 -25.22
C ASN A 88 10.06 5.80 -23.95
N LEU A 89 9.84 5.03 -22.89
CA LEU A 89 9.03 5.45 -21.76
C LEU A 89 9.55 6.71 -21.07
N ARG A 90 10.87 6.85 -20.91
CA ARG A 90 11.47 8.04 -20.28
C ARG A 90 11.16 9.32 -21.04
N SER A 91 11.23 9.28 -22.36
CA SER A 91 10.86 10.39 -23.23
C SER A 91 9.36 10.67 -23.19
N LEU A 92 8.53 9.62 -23.31
CA LEU A 92 7.07 9.74 -23.18
C LEU A 92 6.64 10.34 -21.84
N ALA A 93 7.40 10.08 -20.78
CA ALA A 93 7.15 10.60 -19.45
C ALA A 93 7.79 11.96 -19.14
N GLY A 94 8.62 12.49 -20.04
CA GLY A 94 9.42 13.69 -19.78
C GLY A 94 10.38 13.54 -18.60
N VAL A 95 10.91 12.33 -18.38
CA VAL A 95 11.82 12.00 -17.27
C VAL A 95 13.23 11.77 -17.81
N PRO A 96 14.20 12.66 -17.55
CA PRO A 96 15.58 12.48 -17.99
C PRO A 96 16.26 11.32 -17.26
N ALA A 97 17.42 10.86 -17.76
CA ALA A 97 18.13 9.68 -17.24
C ALA A 97 18.63 9.85 -15.78
N TRP A 98 18.89 11.08 -15.34
CA TRP A 98 19.31 11.40 -13.97
C TRP A 98 18.15 11.56 -12.97
N GLU A 99 16.90 11.59 -13.44
CA GLU A 99 15.71 11.69 -12.58
C GLU A 99 15.08 10.31 -12.33
N PHE A 100 14.54 10.12 -11.12
CA PHE A 100 13.78 8.93 -10.74
C PHE A 100 12.32 9.05 -11.15
N PHE A 101 11.75 7.96 -11.64
CA PHE A 101 10.29 7.87 -11.75
C PHE A 101 9.64 7.88 -10.37
N THR A 102 8.67 8.77 -10.16
CA THR A 102 7.81 8.72 -8.98
C THR A 102 6.88 7.51 -9.06
N LEU A 103 6.51 6.92 -7.91
CA LEU A 103 5.63 5.74 -7.87
C LEU A 103 4.29 5.95 -8.61
N GLU A 104 3.76 7.18 -8.63
CA GLU A 104 2.55 7.51 -9.40
C GLU A 104 2.78 7.38 -10.89
N ARG A 105 3.90 7.93 -11.40
CA ARG A 105 4.24 7.80 -12.81
C ARG A 105 4.42 6.33 -13.16
N ILE A 106 5.15 5.56 -12.34
CA ILE A 106 5.27 4.09 -12.52
C ILE A 106 3.88 3.45 -12.61
N PHE A 107 2.98 3.76 -11.68
CA PHE A 107 1.64 3.20 -11.63
C PHE A 107 0.80 3.53 -12.88
N VAL A 108 0.79 4.79 -13.29
CA VAL A 108 0.03 5.26 -14.47
C VAL A 108 0.56 4.61 -15.74
N TYR A 109 1.88 4.66 -15.98
CA TYR A 109 2.47 4.11 -17.19
C TYR A 109 2.32 2.58 -17.23
N LEU A 110 2.52 1.87 -16.12
CA LEU A 110 2.31 0.43 -16.08
C LEU A 110 0.85 0.05 -16.35
N PHE A 111 -0.12 0.81 -15.83
CA PHE A 111 -1.54 0.54 -16.11
C PHE A 111 -1.83 0.53 -17.60
N PHE A 112 -1.32 1.49 -18.37
CA PHE A 112 -1.57 1.55 -19.81
C PHE A 112 -0.67 0.59 -20.61
N LEU A 113 0.63 0.60 -20.35
CA LEU A 113 1.60 -0.14 -21.16
C LEU A 113 1.43 -1.65 -21.04
N THR A 114 1.11 -2.17 -19.86
CA THR A 114 0.93 -3.62 -19.68
C THR A 114 -0.37 -4.15 -20.25
N SER A 115 -1.29 -3.28 -20.68
CA SER A 115 -2.64 -3.69 -21.11
C SER A 115 -2.68 -4.42 -22.46
N PHE A 116 -1.70 -4.20 -23.34
CA PHE A 116 -1.77 -4.68 -24.72
C PHE A 116 -1.70 -6.20 -24.83
N THR A 117 -0.56 -6.80 -24.48
CA THR A 117 -0.38 -8.25 -24.61
C THR A 117 -1.28 -9.00 -23.62
N SER A 118 -1.27 -8.60 -22.35
CA SER A 118 -1.94 -9.32 -21.26
C SER A 118 -3.47 -9.40 -21.41
N LEU A 119 -4.13 -8.33 -21.86
CA LEU A 119 -5.58 -8.34 -22.11
C LEU A 119 -5.95 -9.35 -23.20
N PHE A 120 -5.15 -9.42 -24.27
CA PHE A 120 -5.36 -10.36 -25.36
C PHE A 120 -5.10 -11.81 -24.92
N THR A 121 -4.15 -12.05 -24.02
CA THR A 121 -3.92 -13.38 -23.44
C THR A 121 -5.20 -13.95 -22.82
N GLY A 122 -5.89 -13.17 -21.97
CA GLY A 122 -7.14 -13.60 -21.32
C GLY A 122 -8.31 -13.80 -22.30
N ILE A 123 -8.38 -12.97 -23.35
CA ILE A 123 -9.39 -13.11 -24.42
C ILE A 123 -9.15 -14.40 -25.22
N ILE A 124 -7.90 -14.63 -25.66
CA ILE A 124 -7.55 -15.79 -26.50
C ILE A 124 -7.77 -17.09 -25.73
N PHE A 125 -7.36 -17.15 -24.45
CA PHE A 125 -7.54 -18.34 -23.62
C PHE A 125 -9.02 -18.74 -23.50
N THR A 126 -9.86 -17.80 -23.04
CA THR A 126 -11.28 -18.09 -22.76
C THR A 126 -12.09 -18.38 -24.03
N GLN A 127 -11.76 -17.73 -25.15
CA GLN A 127 -12.36 -18.07 -26.44
C GLN A 127 -11.88 -19.40 -27.03
N GLY A 128 -10.60 -19.75 -26.84
CA GLY A 128 -10.07 -21.05 -27.23
C GLY A 128 -10.86 -22.20 -26.59
N VAL A 129 -11.29 -22.04 -25.33
CA VAL A 129 -12.05 -23.06 -24.59
C VAL A 129 -13.44 -23.27 -25.23
N LEU A 130 -14.09 -22.20 -25.70
CA LEU A 130 -15.35 -22.30 -26.45
C LEU A 130 -15.21 -23.07 -27.74
N TRP A 131 -14.10 -22.86 -28.45
CA TRP A 131 -13.83 -23.50 -29.73
C TRP A 131 -13.58 -25.01 -29.58
N ILE A 132 -12.96 -25.47 -28.49
CA ILE A 132 -12.82 -26.91 -28.21
C ILE A 132 -14.18 -27.60 -28.02
N LYS A 133 -15.16 -26.93 -27.39
CA LYS A 133 -16.51 -27.51 -27.14
C LYS A 133 -17.19 -27.94 -28.43
N LYS A 134 -16.94 -27.26 -29.55
CA LYS A 134 -17.55 -27.55 -30.85
C LYS A 134 -17.08 -28.87 -31.48
N ILE A 135 -16.06 -29.54 -30.91
CA ILE A 135 -15.34 -30.65 -31.54
C ILE A 135 -15.70 -32.04 -30.96
N LYS A 136 -16.19 -32.18 -29.71
CA LYS A 136 -16.71 -33.46 -29.14
C LYS A 136 -17.29 -33.37 -27.70
N GLU A 137 -18.07 -34.40 -27.30
CA GLU A 137 -18.76 -34.63 -26.01
C GLU A 137 -17.85 -35.01 -24.81
N ASP A 138 -16.67 -34.39 -24.65
CA ASP A 138 -15.93 -34.55 -23.38
C ASP A 138 -16.60 -33.74 -22.26
N SER A 139 -16.51 -34.23 -21.02
CA SER A 139 -17.00 -33.46 -19.86
C SER A 139 -16.36 -32.06 -19.83
N ALA A 140 -17.19 -31.02 -19.67
CA ALA A 140 -16.79 -29.62 -19.68
C ALA A 140 -15.59 -29.31 -18.76
N SER A 141 -15.51 -29.96 -17.60
CA SER A 141 -14.38 -29.84 -16.67
C SER A 141 -13.07 -30.38 -17.26
N SER A 142 -13.11 -31.47 -18.03
CA SER A 142 -11.92 -32.04 -18.66
C SER A 142 -11.33 -31.13 -19.71
N ILE A 143 -12.18 -30.48 -20.53
CA ILE A 143 -11.78 -29.51 -21.55
C ILE A 143 -11.07 -28.31 -20.92
N ILE A 144 -11.68 -27.70 -19.90
CA ILE A 144 -11.12 -26.54 -19.20
C ILE A 144 -9.76 -26.89 -18.59
N SER A 145 -9.69 -27.99 -17.83
CA SER A 145 -8.44 -28.40 -17.17
C SER A 145 -7.35 -28.82 -18.16
N SER A 146 -7.69 -29.44 -19.29
CA SER A 146 -6.70 -29.74 -20.34
C SER A 146 -6.17 -28.49 -21.02
N SER A 147 -7.01 -27.47 -21.22
CA SER A 147 -6.58 -26.20 -21.82
C SER A 147 -5.54 -25.50 -20.93
N TYR A 148 -5.83 -25.41 -19.63
CA TYR A 148 -4.92 -24.87 -18.62
C TYR A 148 -3.60 -25.66 -18.49
N ILE A 149 -3.65 -26.99 -18.54
CA ILE A 149 -2.44 -27.84 -18.51
C ILE A 149 -1.52 -27.54 -19.71
N PHE A 150 -2.07 -27.44 -20.92
CA PHE A 150 -1.27 -27.20 -22.12
C PHE A 150 -0.70 -25.78 -22.14
N GLU A 151 -1.44 -24.79 -21.65
CA GLU A 151 -0.97 -23.42 -21.49
C GLU A 151 0.18 -23.33 -20.46
N ALA A 152 0.02 -23.93 -19.27
CA ALA A 152 1.09 -23.99 -18.27
C ALA A 152 2.34 -24.73 -18.80
N LEU A 153 2.15 -25.80 -19.57
CA LEU A 153 3.23 -26.55 -20.19
C LEU A 153 3.98 -25.70 -21.24
N GLY A 154 3.25 -24.98 -22.09
CA GLY A 154 3.84 -24.04 -23.05
C GLY A 154 4.66 -22.95 -22.35
N SER A 155 4.12 -22.39 -21.27
CA SER A 155 4.82 -21.42 -20.43
C SER A 155 6.11 -22.00 -19.84
N PHE A 156 6.09 -23.23 -19.33
CA PHE A 156 7.31 -23.90 -18.85
C PHE A 156 8.41 -23.98 -19.92
N PHE A 157 8.10 -24.48 -21.11
CA PHE A 157 9.09 -24.58 -22.20
C PHE A 157 9.60 -23.22 -22.64
N SER A 158 8.73 -22.21 -22.68
CA SER A 158 9.11 -20.83 -22.96
C SER A 158 10.10 -20.28 -21.95
N GLY A 159 9.85 -20.44 -20.64
CA GLY A 159 10.74 -19.95 -19.60
C GLY A 159 12.13 -20.60 -19.65
N CYS A 160 12.20 -21.89 -19.97
CA CYS A 160 13.48 -22.58 -20.22
C CYS A 160 14.19 -22.04 -21.47
N LEU A 161 13.47 -21.92 -22.59
CA LEU A 161 14.04 -21.44 -23.86
C LEU A 161 14.52 -19.99 -23.75
N ILE A 162 13.71 -19.08 -23.19
CA ILE A 162 14.07 -17.67 -23.07
C ILE A 162 15.26 -17.49 -22.14
N THR A 163 15.37 -18.25 -21.06
CA THR A 163 16.55 -18.23 -20.18
C THR A 163 17.80 -18.61 -20.97
N TYR A 164 17.73 -19.65 -21.81
CA TYR A 164 18.82 -20.03 -22.71
C TYR A 164 19.11 -18.99 -23.82
N LEU A 165 18.11 -18.31 -24.36
CA LEU A 165 18.34 -17.27 -25.37
C LEU A 165 18.93 -16.00 -24.75
N ILE A 166 18.54 -15.66 -23.53
CA ILE A 166 19.07 -14.51 -22.78
C ILE A 166 20.55 -14.69 -22.44
N THR A 167 21.02 -15.92 -22.20
CA THR A 167 22.45 -16.19 -21.96
C THR A 167 23.32 -15.88 -23.18
N LYS A 168 22.74 -15.78 -24.38
CA LYS A 168 23.40 -15.28 -25.60
C LYS A 168 23.51 -13.75 -25.66
N LEU A 169 23.07 -13.04 -24.61
CA LEU A 169 23.24 -11.60 -24.40
C LEU A 169 22.71 -10.73 -25.56
N SER A 170 21.66 -11.20 -26.24
CA SER A 170 21.08 -10.52 -27.40
C SER A 170 20.00 -9.49 -27.00
N PRO A 171 19.77 -8.43 -27.80
CA PRO A 171 18.75 -7.43 -27.51
C PRO A 171 17.32 -8.00 -27.49
N PRO A 172 16.41 -7.52 -26.61
CA PRO A 172 15.07 -8.10 -26.45
C PRO A 172 14.20 -8.11 -27.70
N LEU A 173 14.30 -7.11 -28.57
CA LEU A 173 13.55 -7.09 -29.85
C LEU A 173 13.95 -8.24 -30.78
N VAL A 174 15.23 -8.63 -30.80
CA VAL A 174 15.72 -9.76 -31.59
C VAL A 174 15.24 -11.09 -31.01
N ILE A 175 15.19 -11.20 -29.67
CA ILE A 175 14.66 -12.42 -29.04
C ILE A 175 13.14 -12.53 -29.29
N LEU A 176 12.41 -11.41 -29.25
CA LEU A 176 10.96 -11.36 -29.49
C LEU A 176 10.58 -11.85 -30.91
N THR A 177 11.38 -11.56 -31.95
CA THR A 177 11.09 -12.06 -33.30
C THR A 177 11.08 -13.58 -33.36
N MET A 178 12.01 -14.26 -32.68
CA MET A 178 12.09 -15.71 -32.63
C MET A 178 10.84 -16.33 -31.98
N GLY A 179 10.40 -15.79 -30.83
CA GLY A 179 9.17 -16.24 -30.17
C GLY A 179 7.91 -15.97 -31.02
N SER A 180 7.89 -14.83 -31.71
CA SER A 180 6.79 -14.42 -32.59
C SER A 180 6.69 -15.32 -33.83
N LEU A 181 7.82 -15.78 -34.39
CA LEU A 181 7.85 -16.75 -35.48
C LEU A 181 7.21 -18.08 -35.08
N ILE A 182 7.54 -18.59 -33.90
CA ILE A 182 6.96 -19.84 -33.38
C ILE A 182 5.43 -19.68 -33.21
N PHE A 183 4.98 -18.58 -32.61
CA PHE A 183 3.56 -18.34 -32.40
C PHE A 183 2.78 -18.19 -33.72
N THR A 184 3.29 -17.37 -34.65
CA THR A 184 2.65 -17.14 -35.95
C THR A 184 2.62 -18.41 -36.80
N PHE A 185 3.67 -19.24 -36.76
CA PHE A 185 3.66 -20.56 -37.39
C PHE A 185 2.53 -21.45 -36.84
N VAL A 186 2.37 -21.52 -35.52
CA VAL A 186 1.27 -22.28 -34.90
C VAL A 186 -0.09 -21.68 -35.30
N ALA A 187 -0.22 -20.35 -35.34
CA ALA A 187 -1.46 -19.68 -35.77
C ALA A 187 -1.83 -20.03 -37.22
N ILE A 188 -0.85 -20.13 -38.13
CA ILE A 188 -1.05 -20.58 -39.52
C ILE A 188 -1.50 -22.04 -39.54
N VAL A 189 -0.82 -22.93 -38.82
CA VAL A 189 -1.17 -24.37 -38.74
C VAL A 189 -2.59 -24.57 -38.20
N VAL A 190 -2.96 -23.82 -37.16
CA VAL A 190 -4.31 -23.83 -36.59
C VAL A 190 -5.33 -23.35 -37.62
N SER A 191 -5.03 -22.29 -38.37
CA SER A 191 -5.93 -21.72 -39.39
C SER A 191 -6.12 -22.64 -40.60
N LEU A 192 -5.06 -23.31 -41.06
CA LEU A 192 -5.07 -24.28 -42.16
C LEU A 192 -5.77 -25.60 -41.81
N SER A 193 -5.88 -25.92 -40.51
CA SER A 193 -6.52 -27.15 -40.05
C SER A 193 -8.05 -27.15 -40.19
N PHE A 194 -8.65 -26.04 -40.67
CA PHE A 194 -10.08 -25.90 -40.94
C PHE A 194 -10.37 -25.99 -42.45
N LYS A 195 -11.42 -26.71 -42.85
CA LYS A 195 -11.78 -26.90 -44.28
C LYS A 195 -12.53 -25.70 -44.86
N ASP A 196 -12.28 -25.44 -46.14
CA ASP A 196 -13.07 -24.53 -46.96
C ASP A 196 -14.41 -25.20 -47.32
N LYS A 197 -15.52 -24.46 -47.29
CA LYS A 197 -16.87 -25.00 -47.64
C LYS A 197 -17.10 -25.11 -49.16
N THR A 198 -16.10 -24.83 -49.98
CA THR A 198 -16.22 -24.76 -51.43
C THR A 198 -15.64 -26.01 -52.08
N HIS A 199 -16.42 -27.09 -52.18
CA HIS A 199 -16.46 -28.06 -53.30
C HIS A 199 -17.19 -29.35 -52.87
N PRO A 200 -18.31 -29.75 -53.52
CA PRO A 200 -18.85 -31.09 -53.40
C PRO A 200 -18.12 -32.00 -54.39
N LEU A 201 -17.15 -32.79 -53.94
CA LEU A 201 -16.53 -33.80 -54.79
C LEU A 201 -17.35 -35.10 -54.71
N LYS A 202 -18.27 -35.26 -55.66
CA LYS A 202 -18.50 -36.55 -56.32
C LYS A 202 -17.18 -36.91 -57.03
N VAL A 203 -16.67 -38.14 -56.85
CA VAL A 203 -16.18 -39.04 -57.92
C VAL A 203 -15.73 -40.36 -57.29
N SER A 204 -16.18 -41.41 -57.96
CA SER A 204 -15.95 -42.84 -57.82
C SER A 204 -14.55 -43.29 -58.30
N GLY A 205 -14.00 -44.32 -57.66
CA GLY A 205 -13.08 -45.29 -58.27
C GLY A 205 -11.58 -44.99 -58.22
N GLY A 206 -10.80 -46.03 -57.90
CA GLY A 206 -9.41 -46.16 -58.34
C GLY A 206 -8.32 -45.77 -57.34
N SER A 207 -7.37 -46.69 -57.17
CA SER A 207 -6.26 -46.73 -56.22
C SER A 207 -5.18 -45.63 -56.33
N THR A 208 -4.45 -45.51 -55.20
CA THR A 208 -3.04 -45.09 -55.00
C THR A 208 -2.65 -43.60 -54.98
N CYS A 209 -2.00 -43.26 -53.85
CA CYS A 209 -1.08 -42.14 -53.57
C CYS A 209 -1.62 -40.70 -53.49
N THR A 210 -1.74 -40.18 -52.27
CA THR A 210 -0.73 -39.26 -51.69
C THR A 210 -1.03 -38.97 -50.21
N ARG A 211 0.03 -39.07 -49.40
CA ARG A 211 0.07 -38.71 -47.96
C ARG A 211 -0.01 -37.19 -47.83
N LEU A 212 -0.58 -36.72 -46.70
CA LEU A 212 -0.69 -35.33 -46.22
C LEU A 212 -2.01 -34.59 -46.55
N CYS A 213 -3.12 -35.01 -45.95
CA CYS A 213 -4.22 -34.11 -45.63
C CYS A 213 -5.00 -34.61 -44.40
N PRO A 214 -5.13 -33.85 -43.29
CA PRO A 214 -5.97 -34.26 -42.19
C PRO A 214 -7.44 -33.99 -42.53
N LEU A 215 -8.22 -35.07 -42.55
CA LEU A 215 -9.68 -35.11 -42.62
C LEU A 215 -10.34 -34.08 -41.67
N GLY A 216 -10.90 -33.02 -42.25
CA GLY A 216 -11.64 -31.96 -41.57
C GLY A 216 -13.14 -32.24 -41.44
N TYR A 217 -13.71 -31.81 -40.30
CA TYR A 217 -15.10 -31.92 -39.88
C TYR A 217 -15.92 -30.70 -40.31
N GLU A 218 -17.22 -30.86 -40.51
CA GLU A 218 -18.14 -29.79 -40.93
C GLU A 218 -18.39 -28.75 -39.82
N GLY A 219 -18.38 -27.45 -40.16
CA GLY A 219 -19.05 -26.43 -39.35
C GLY A 219 -18.37 -25.07 -39.14
N ILE A 220 -17.07 -24.91 -39.41
CA ILE A 220 -16.37 -23.61 -39.30
C ILE A 220 -15.57 -23.37 -40.59
N PRO A 221 -15.88 -22.32 -41.37
CA PRO A 221 -15.19 -22.06 -42.63
C PRO A 221 -13.74 -21.63 -42.39
N MET A 222 -12.84 -22.05 -43.28
CA MET A 222 -11.47 -21.57 -43.35
C MET A 222 -11.43 -20.05 -43.53
N ASP A 223 -10.74 -19.33 -42.63
CA ASP A 223 -10.59 -17.87 -42.73
C ASP A 223 -9.34 -17.53 -43.55
N LYS A 224 -9.51 -17.43 -44.88
CA LYS A 224 -8.44 -17.07 -45.83
C LYS A 224 -7.73 -15.77 -45.46
N THR A 225 -8.46 -14.81 -44.88
CA THR A 225 -7.87 -13.53 -44.47
C THR A 225 -6.95 -13.69 -43.28
N ALA A 226 -7.31 -14.52 -42.29
CA ALA A 226 -6.44 -14.81 -41.15
C ALA A 226 -5.16 -15.56 -41.58
N ILE A 227 -5.27 -16.50 -42.52
CA ILE A 227 -4.10 -17.21 -43.07
C ILE A 227 -3.17 -16.21 -43.76
N PHE A 228 -3.70 -15.40 -44.69
CA PHE A 228 -2.93 -14.40 -45.43
C PHE A 228 -2.20 -13.42 -44.49
N LEU A 229 -2.90 -12.87 -43.50
CA LEU A 229 -2.32 -11.94 -42.53
C LEU A 229 -1.20 -12.58 -41.70
N ASN A 230 -1.42 -13.78 -41.16
CA ASN A 230 -0.38 -14.47 -40.38
C ASN A 230 0.80 -14.92 -41.25
N SER A 231 0.58 -15.31 -42.50
CA SER A 231 1.65 -15.65 -43.45
C SER A 231 2.51 -14.44 -43.80
N ILE A 232 1.90 -13.28 -44.05
CA ILE A 232 2.65 -12.02 -44.26
C ILE A 232 3.47 -11.68 -43.02
N LEU A 233 2.86 -11.74 -41.82
CA LEU A 233 3.57 -11.48 -40.58
C LEU A 233 4.75 -12.43 -40.39
N PHE A 234 4.55 -13.72 -40.66
CA PHE A 234 5.61 -14.73 -40.58
C PHE A 234 6.77 -14.40 -41.52
N ILE A 235 6.50 -14.02 -42.78
CA ILE A 235 7.54 -13.63 -43.75
C ILE A 235 8.31 -12.38 -43.26
N ILE A 236 7.59 -11.35 -42.79
CA ILE A 236 8.21 -10.13 -42.24
C ILE A 236 9.13 -10.47 -41.06
N LEU A 237 8.64 -11.27 -40.12
CA LEU A 237 9.42 -11.71 -38.95
C LEU A 237 10.63 -12.56 -39.37
N LEU A 238 10.51 -13.38 -40.41
CA LEU A 238 11.59 -14.21 -40.93
C LEU A 238 12.70 -13.33 -41.53
N ILE A 239 12.34 -12.31 -42.31
CA ILE A 239 13.29 -11.32 -42.85
C ILE A 239 14.06 -10.64 -41.72
N PHE A 240 13.36 -10.15 -40.68
CA PHE A 240 14.01 -9.54 -39.52
C PHE A 240 14.86 -10.53 -38.71
N SER A 241 14.46 -11.80 -38.62
CA SER A 241 15.25 -12.84 -37.96
C SER A 241 16.52 -13.19 -38.73
N LEU A 242 16.50 -13.12 -40.06
CA LEU A 242 17.68 -13.34 -40.91
C LEU A 242 18.62 -12.13 -40.91
N ASN A 243 18.11 -10.92 -40.69
CA ASN A 243 18.90 -9.70 -40.60
C ASN A 243 18.69 -8.96 -39.27
N PRO A 244 19.17 -9.52 -38.14
CA PRO A 244 18.92 -8.95 -36.81
C PRO A 244 19.55 -7.57 -36.62
N LYS A 245 20.57 -7.21 -37.42
CA LYS A 245 21.25 -5.91 -37.36
C LYS A 245 20.29 -4.73 -37.50
N VAL A 246 19.23 -4.87 -38.32
CA VAL A 246 18.23 -3.82 -38.50
C VAL A 246 17.52 -3.50 -37.18
N LEU A 247 17.09 -4.52 -36.43
CA LEU A 247 16.41 -4.35 -35.15
C LEU A 247 17.36 -3.84 -34.05
N ILE A 248 18.62 -4.28 -34.07
CA ILE A 248 19.65 -3.79 -33.15
C ILE A 248 19.86 -2.30 -33.36
N ASN A 249 20.12 -1.88 -34.61
CA ASN A 249 20.32 -0.46 -34.95
C ASN A 249 19.09 0.39 -34.62
N PHE A 250 17.88 -0.12 -34.89
CA PHE A 250 16.64 0.56 -34.53
C PHE A 250 16.52 0.77 -33.01
N SER A 251 16.78 -0.28 -32.21
CA SER A 251 16.74 -0.18 -30.75
C SER A 251 17.78 0.80 -30.19
N GLN A 252 18.99 0.81 -30.77
CA GLN A 252 20.06 1.73 -30.39
C GLN A 252 19.74 3.18 -30.73
N ALA A 253 19.15 3.44 -31.91
CA ALA A 253 18.71 4.78 -32.30
C ALA A 253 17.66 5.33 -31.33
N LEU A 254 16.66 4.52 -30.95
CA LEU A 254 15.68 4.91 -29.93
C LEU A 254 16.34 5.23 -28.58
N ARG A 255 17.31 4.43 -28.13
CA ARG A 255 18.01 4.70 -26.87
C ARG A 255 18.92 5.93 -26.94
N GLN A 256 19.54 6.18 -28.09
CA GLN A 256 20.39 7.35 -28.33
C GLN A 256 19.59 8.65 -28.14
N GLU A 257 18.40 8.74 -28.74
CA GLU A 257 17.53 9.91 -28.59
C GLU A 257 17.01 10.08 -27.15
N ASN A 258 16.67 8.96 -26.49
CA ASN A 258 15.97 9.01 -25.20
C ASN A 258 16.88 9.10 -23.97
N LEU A 259 18.00 8.36 -23.95
CA LEU A 259 18.86 8.25 -22.76
C LEU A 259 20.04 9.21 -22.80
N PHE A 260 20.58 9.49 -24.00
CA PHE A 260 21.83 10.25 -24.12
C PHE A 260 21.88 11.16 -25.35
N PRO A 261 20.94 12.11 -25.49
CA PRO A 261 20.86 12.98 -26.68
C PRO A 261 22.08 13.89 -26.87
N GLN A 262 22.81 14.21 -25.80
CA GLN A 262 23.94 15.14 -25.81
C GLN A 262 25.30 14.50 -26.16
N GLY A 263 25.38 13.18 -26.27
CA GLY A 263 26.62 12.48 -26.60
C GLY A 263 26.39 11.35 -27.58
N LYS A 264 27.39 10.48 -27.78
CA LYS A 264 27.29 9.36 -28.73
C LYS A 264 27.41 8.02 -28.01
N ILE A 265 26.45 7.12 -28.20
CA ILE A 265 26.56 5.74 -27.71
C ILE A 265 27.68 5.03 -28.49
N ILE A 266 28.67 4.51 -27.76
CA ILE A 266 29.80 3.74 -28.29
C ILE A 266 29.43 2.26 -28.34
N LYS A 267 28.88 1.74 -27.24
CA LYS A 267 28.67 0.31 -27.04
C LYS A 267 27.47 0.08 -26.14
N GLU A 268 26.67 -0.91 -26.51
CA GLU A 268 25.57 -1.43 -25.71
C GLU A 268 25.85 -2.90 -25.42
N VAL A 269 25.78 -3.28 -24.15
CA VAL A 269 26.12 -4.62 -23.68
C VAL A 269 25.04 -5.10 -22.72
N TYR A 270 24.49 -6.27 -22.99
CA TYR A 270 23.62 -6.97 -22.07
C TYR A 270 24.47 -7.94 -21.25
N THR A 271 24.32 -7.93 -19.93
CA THR A 271 24.98 -8.90 -19.04
C THR A 271 23.93 -9.75 -18.31
N PRO A 272 24.35 -10.85 -17.66
CA PRO A 272 23.48 -11.62 -16.78
C PRO A 272 22.86 -10.81 -15.63
N TYR A 273 23.45 -9.66 -15.28
CA TYR A 273 23.12 -8.88 -14.09
C TYR A 273 22.41 -7.56 -14.42
N GLN A 274 22.74 -6.94 -15.56
CA GLN A 274 22.32 -5.58 -15.89
C GLN A 274 22.45 -5.29 -17.40
N HIS A 275 21.82 -4.20 -17.83
CA HIS A 275 22.02 -3.59 -19.14
C HIS A 275 23.01 -2.43 -19.02
N ILE A 276 23.99 -2.39 -19.92
CA ILE A 276 25.11 -1.44 -19.85
C ILE A 276 25.20 -0.69 -21.16
N LEU A 277 25.25 0.63 -21.08
CA LEU A 277 25.35 1.51 -22.24
C LEU A 277 26.47 2.51 -21.98
N LEU A 278 27.44 2.55 -22.91
CA LEU A 278 28.62 3.41 -22.82
C LEU A 278 28.44 4.57 -23.77
N GLY A 279 28.35 5.78 -23.22
CA GLY A 279 28.25 7.02 -23.96
C GLY A 279 29.57 7.79 -23.98
N LYS A 280 29.87 8.49 -25.06
CA LYS A 280 31.01 9.41 -25.19
C LYS A 280 30.55 10.87 -25.14
N LEU A 281 31.13 11.65 -24.24
CA LEU A 281 31.23 13.11 -24.30
C LEU A 281 32.65 13.48 -24.77
N PRO A 282 32.92 14.75 -25.16
CA PRO A 282 34.24 15.17 -25.66
C PRO A 282 35.41 14.70 -24.79
N ASP A 283 35.31 14.86 -23.46
CA ASP A 283 36.41 14.60 -22.51
C ASP A 283 36.21 13.38 -21.60
N GLN A 284 35.04 12.71 -21.64
CA GLN A 284 34.71 11.64 -20.70
C GLN A 284 33.78 10.58 -21.30
N THR A 285 33.93 9.35 -20.81
CA THR A 285 33.02 8.23 -21.07
C THR A 285 32.00 8.14 -19.94
N VAL A 286 30.72 8.21 -20.27
CA VAL A 286 29.61 8.06 -19.32
C VAL A 286 29.11 6.62 -19.35
N VAL A 287 29.07 5.99 -18.18
CA VAL A 287 28.64 4.61 -18.01
C VAL A 287 27.21 4.59 -17.50
N PHE A 288 26.29 4.02 -18.28
CA PHE A 288 24.92 3.79 -17.87
C PHE A 288 24.72 2.33 -17.46
N SER A 289 24.08 2.11 -16.30
CA SER A 289 23.58 0.80 -15.86
C SER A 289 22.06 0.87 -15.69
N ASN A 290 21.33 -0.03 -16.34
CA ASN A 290 19.87 -0.11 -16.31
C ASN A 290 19.22 1.27 -16.51
N GLY A 291 19.63 2.00 -17.55
CA GLY A 291 19.09 3.32 -17.89
C GLY A 291 19.41 4.45 -16.92
N LYS A 292 20.31 4.26 -15.95
CA LYS A 292 20.80 5.29 -15.01
C LYS A 292 22.30 5.49 -15.16
N ILE A 293 22.79 6.69 -14.90
CA ILE A 293 24.23 6.97 -14.85
C ILE A 293 24.81 6.25 -13.63
N LEU A 294 25.80 5.38 -13.85
CA LEU A 294 26.55 4.69 -12.82
C LEU A 294 27.79 5.49 -12.42
N THR A 295 28.58 5.93 -13.41
CA THR A 295 29.81 6.72 -13.21
C THR A 295 30.22 7.41 -14.53
N SER A 296 31.06 8.44 -14.43
CA SER A 296 31.74 9.09 -15.55
C SER A 296 33.26 8.91 -15.41
N ILE A 297 33.95 8.64 -16.51
CA ILE A 297 35.38 8.30 -16.49
C ILE A 297 36.13 9.15 -17.54
N PRO A 298 37.20 9.88 -17.17
CA PRO A 298 37.78 9.99 -15.82
C PRO A 298 37.02 10.99 -14.92
N GLU A 299 36.93 10.69 -13.62
CA GLU A 299 36.51 11.64 -12.57
C GLU A 299 37.55 11.62 -11.45
N GLU A 300 38.57 12.47 -11.55
CA GLU A 300 39.74 12.44 -10.65
C GLU A 300 39.51 13.23 -9.35
N ILE A 301 38.74 14.33 -9.37
CA ILE A 301 38.63 15.26 -8.23
C ILE A 301 37.90 14.59 -7.07
N ASP A 302 36.72 14.04 -7.33
CA ASP A 302 35.94 13.35 -6.29
C ASP A 302 36.59 12.04 -5.85
N ALA A 303 37.22 11.32 -6.78
CA ALA A 303 37.92 10.07 -6.46
C ALA A 303 39.16 10.28 -5.58
N ASP A 304 39.97 11.30 -5.85
CA ASP A 304 41.13 11.67 -5.04
C ASP A 304 40.71 12.12 -3.63
N LYS A 305 39.63 12.93 -3.52
CA LYS A 305 39.05 13.33 -2.23
C LYS A 305 38.64 12.12 -1.39
N VAL A 306 37.96 11.14 -1.99
CA VAL A 306 37.53 9.91 -1.30
C VAL A 306 38.73 9.00 -0.97
N ALA A 307 39.71 8.88 -1.86
CA ALA A 307 40.93 8.12 -1.60
C ALA A 307 41.72 8.72 -0.42
N ALA A 308 41.90 10.04 -0.37
CA ALA A 308 42.57 10.72 0.75
C ALA A 308 41.89 10.42 2.09
N LEU A 309 40.55 10.44 2.11
CA LEU A 309 39.76 10.09 3.27
C LEU A 309 40.01 8.64 3.74
N PHE A 310 40.13 7.70 2.82
CA PHE A 310 40.37 6.30 3.17
C PHE A 310 41.80 6.04 3.66
N ILE A 311 42.79 6.64 3.01
CA ILE A 311 44.21 6.52 3.39
C ILE A 311 44.46 7.11 4.77
N SER A 312 43.88 8.29 5.06
CA SER A 312 44.02 8.96 6.35
C SER A 312 43.32 8.22 7.50
N GLN A 313 42.10 7.71 7.28
CA GLN A 313 41.36 6.97 8.31
C GLN A 313 42.04 5.64 8.69
N SER A 314 42.53 4.90 7.70
CA SER A 314 43.23 3.62 7.91
C SER A 314 44.70 3.76 8.26
N ASN A 315 45.27 4.97 8.14
CA ASN A 315 46.70 5.24 8.29
C ASN A 315 47.56 4.37 7.35
N LEU A 316 47.29 4.50 6.05
CA LEU A 316 47.88 3.74 4.94
C LEU A 316 47.62 2.22 5.01
N PRO A 317 46.53 1.73 4.39
CA PRO A 317 46.17 0.32 4.43
C PRO A 317 47.12 -0.48 3.53
N GLN A 318 47.51 -1.69 3.97
CA GLN A 318 48.36 -2.57 3.16
C GLN A 318 47.51 -3.41 2.20
N SER A 319 46.33 -3.81 2.65
CA SER A 319 45.38 -4.63 1.91
C SER A 319 44.00 -3.96 1.87
N VAL A 320 43.49 -3.74 0.65
CA VAL A 320 42.19 -3.10 0.42
C VAL A 320 41.28 -4.03 -0.35
N ILE A 321 40.02 -4.14 0.05
CA ILE A 321 38.97 -4.77 -0.75
C ILE A 321 37.89 -3.75 -1.10
N VAL A 322 37.49 -3.72 -2.37
CA VAL A 322 36.45 -2.82 -2.89
C VAL A 322 35.30 -3.66 -3.47
N PHE A 323 34.09 -3.34 -3.03
CA PHE A 323 32.84 -3.96 -3.48
C PHE A 323 31.99 -2.95 -4.27
N GLY A 324 31.29 -3.45 -5.29
CA GLY A 324 30.32 -2.67 -6.07
C GLY A 324 30.85 -2.22 -7.43
N SER A 325 29.96 -2.03 -8.40
CA SER A 325 30.30 -1.52 -9.72
C SER A 325 30.44 0.01 -9.70
N GLY A 326 31.29 0.56 -10.57
CA GLY A 326 31.53 2.00 -10.71
C GLY A 326 32.71 2.54 -9.89
N ALA A 327 33.51 1.66 -9.28
CA ALA A 327 34.64 2.03 -8.42
C ALA A 327 35.94 2.31 -9.19
N GLU A 328 35.92 2.34 -10.53
CA GLU A 328 37.13 2.41 -11.36
C GLU A 328 37.95 3.70 -11.12
N ASN A 329 37.27 4.84 -10.95
CA ASN A 329 37.93 6.10 -10.60
C ASN A 329 38.60 6.02 -9.22
N LEU A 330 37.89 5.49 -8.21
CA LEU A 330 38.44 5.30 -6.86
C LEU A 330 39.66 4.38 -6.86
N ILE A 331 39.59 3.24 -7.56
CA ILE A 331 40.70 2.28 -7.64
C ILE A 331 41.92 2.96 -8.26
N THR A 332 41.72 3.74 -9.33
CA THR A 332 42.81 4.49 -9.96
C THR A 332 43.45 5.47 -8.98
N SER A 333 42.65 6.23 -8.21
CA SER A 333 43.18 7.14 -7.19
C SER A 333 43.90 6.41 -6.05
N LEU A 334 43.43 5.23 -5.63
CA LEU A 334 44.07 4.41 -4.60
C LEU A 334 45.42 3.84 -5.06
N LEU A 335 45.56 3.49 -6.35
CA LEU A 335 46.83 3.00 -6.92
C LEU A 335 47.95 4.06 -6.88
N LYS A 336 47.62 5.35 -6.76
CA LYS A 336 48.61 6.43 -6.57
C LYS A 336 49.36 6.31 -5.22
N PHE A 337 48.84 5.54 -4.26
CA PHE A 337 49.44 5.33 -2.94
C PHE A 337 50.23 4.01 -2.88
N PRO A 338 51.20 3.87 -1.96
CA PRO A 338 52.02 2.67 -1.81
C PRO A 338 51.28 1.52 -1.07
N ILE A 339 50.08 1.17 -1.54
CA ILE A 339 49.28 0.02 -1.08
C ILE A 339 49.87 -1.27 -1.66
N LYS A 340 49.97 -2.36 -0.89
CA LYS A 340 50.53 -3.65 -1.38
C LYS A 340 49.58 -4.40 -2.31
N SER A 341 48.30 -4.47 -1.95
CA SER A 341 47.29 -5.18 -2.76
C SER A 341 45.91 -4.54 -2.65
N ILE A 342 45.24 -4.40 -3.79
CA ILE A 342 43.85 -3.97 -3.92
C ILE A 342 43.08 -5.12 -4.57
N THR A 343 42.07 -5.63 -3.90
CA THR A 343 41.15 -6.66 -4.42
C THR A 343 39.85 -5.98 -4.84
N TYR A 344 39.54 -6.02 -6.13
CA TYR A 344 38.25 -5.55 -6.67
C TYR A 344 37.31 -6.74 -6.86
N CYS A 345 36.30 -6.85 -5.98
CA CYS A 345 35.35 -7.95 -6.00
C CYS A 345 34.08 -7.55 -6.75
N LEU A 346 33.87 -8.15 -7.92
CA LEU A 346 32.72 -7.93 -8.80
C LEU A 346 32.09 -9.27 -9.18
N GLN A 347 30.78 -9.32 -9.37
CA GLN A 347 30.16 -10.53 -9.92
C GLN A 347 30.13 -10.52 -11.46
N ASP A 348 29.99 -9.34 -12.06
CA ASP A 348 29.76 -9.16 -13.49
C ASP A 348 31.08 -9.01 -14.28
N LYS A 349 31.60 -10.13 -14.77
CA LYS A 349 32.82 -10.16 -15.61
C LYS A 349 32.65 -9.38 -16.92
N ILE A 350 31.47 -9.45 -17.53
CA ILE A 350 31.19 -8.81 -18.82
C ILE A 350 31.15 -7.29 -18.65
N TYR A 351 30.58 -6.79 -17.55
CA TYR A 351 30.70 -5.39 -17.16
C TYR A 351 32.16 -4.95 -17.11
N TYR A 352 32.98 -5.63 -16.31
CA TYR A 352 34.38 -5.25 -16.14
C TYR A 352 35.12 -5.20 -17.48
N GLN A 353 34.93 -6.20 -18.35
CA GLN A 353 35.53 -6.24 -19.68
C GLN A 353 35.08 -5.07 -20.56
N ALA A 354 33.77 -4.78 -20.61
CA ALA A 354 33.22 -3.70 -21.43
C ALA A 354 33.73 -2.31 -20.99
N ILE A 355 33.84 -2.08 -19.68
CA ILE A 355 34.41 -0.86 -19.14
C ILE A 355 35.90 -0.80 -19.44
N TYR A 356 36.65 -1.86 -19.10
CA TYR A 356 38.10 -1.92 -19.30
C TYR A 356 38.50 -1.61 -20.75
N GLU A 357 37.80 -2.16 -21.73
CA GLU A 357 38.03 -1.86 -23.16
C GLU A 357 37.83 -0.39 -23.51
N SER A 358 36.90 0.29 -22.83
CA SER A 358 36.50 1.68 -23.11
C SER A 358 37.31 2.71 -22.31
N LEU A 359 38.18 2.26 -21.39
CA LEU A 359 39.02 3.15 -20.60
C LEU A 359 40.13 3.82 -21.43
N PRO A 360 40.49 5.07 -21.10
CA PRO A 360 41.71 5.72 -21.57
C PRO A 360 42.96 4.87 -21.31
N VAL A 361 43.97 4.98 -22.19
CA VAL A 361 45.21 4.19 -22.11
C VAL A 361 45.88 4.36 -20.74
N LYS A 362 46.01 5.59 -20.24
CA LYS A 362 46.58 5.91 -18.92
C LYS A 362 45.92 5.11 -17.78
N LEU A 363 44.59 4.98 -17.79
CA LEU A 363 43.83 4.24 -16.80
C LEU A 363 43.97 2.71 -16.98
N LYS A 364 44.01 2.22 -18.22
CA LYS A 364 44.26 0.80 -18.52
C LYS A 364 45.61 0.33 -17.98
N THR A 365 46.64 1.18 -18.04
CA THR A 365 47.98 0.86 -17.51
C THR A 365 47.97 0.80 -16.00
N ALA A 366 47.30 1.74 -15.33
CA ALA A 366 47.13 1.73 -13.87
C ALA A 366 46.41 0.45 -13.41
N ILE A 367 45.32 0.06 -14.08
CA ILE A 367 44.55 -1.15 -13.75
C ILE A 367 45.32 -2.45 -14.04
N LYS A 368 46.28 -2.44 -14.98
CA LYS A 368 47.15 -3.60 -15.29
C LYS A 368 48.31 -3.77 -14.30
N GLU A 369 48.42 -2.90 -13.31
CA GLU A 369 49.47 -2.98 -12.31
C GLU A 369 49.33 -4.26 -11.46
N ARG A 370 50.46 -4.90 -11.11
CA ARG A 370 50.49 -6.18 -10.36
C ARG A 370 49.83 -6.11 -8.97
N ARG A 371 49.50 -4.91 -8.50
CA ARG A 371 48.88 -4.66 -7.19
C ARG A 371 47.35 -4.79 -7.20
N LEU A 372 46.70 -4.79 -8.37
CA LEU A 372 45.25 -4.94 -8.50
C LEU A 372 44.88 -6.38 -8.85
N GLU A 373 44.06 -7.00 -8.01
CA GLU A 373 43.48 -8.33 -8.21
C GLU A 373 41.97 -8.18 -8.43
N VAL A 374 41.44 -8.66 -9.55
CA VAL A 374 40.01 -8.59 -9.85
C VAL A 374 39.38 -9.98 -9.70
N ILE A 375 38.40 -10.09 -8.81
CA ILE A 375 37.75 -11.36 -8.48
C ILE A 375 36.32 -11.34 -9.00
N PHE A 376 35.98 -12.33 -9.83
CA PHE A 376 34.67 -12.49 -10.45
C PHE A 376 33.75 -13.44 -9.68
N GLN A 377 33.33 -13.04 -8.47
CA GLN A 377 32.49 -13.86 -7.58
C GLN A 377 31.50 -12.99 -6.80
N SER A 378 30.43 -13.60 -6.26
CA SER A 378 29.54 -12.93 -5.32
C SER A 378 30.33 -12.47 -4.08
N PRO A 379 30.25 -11.20 -3.65
CA PRO A 379 30.95 -10.69 -2.47
C PRO A 379 30.71 -11.50 -1.20
N ARG A 380 29.49 -12.04 -1.03
CA ARG A 380 29.13 -12.87 0.13
C ARG A 380 29.77 -14.25 0.11
N LEU A 381 29.85 -14.86 -1.08
CA LEU A 381 30.53 -16.15 -1.23
C LEU A 381 32.04 -15.97 -1.04
N PHE A 382 32.60 -14.93 -1.65
CA PHE A 382 34.02 -14.60 -1.50
C PHE A 382 34.38 -14.42 -0.02
N LEU A 383 33.64 -13.59 0.74
CA LEU A 383 33.90 -13.39 2.17
C LEU A 383 33.66 -14.63 3.04
N GLY A 384 32.82 -15.58 2.60
CA GLY A 384 32.53 -16.80 3.35
C GLY A 384 33.53 -17.94 3.10
N GLU A 385 34.13 -18.00 1.91
CA GLU A 385 35.06 -19.06 1.51
C GLU A 385 36.53 -18.68 1.77
N PHE A 386 36.87 -17.38 1.73
CA PHE A 386 38.25 -16.92 1.88
C PHE A 386 38.61 -16.58 3.33
N GLY A 387 39.81 -16.96 3.76
CA GLY A 387 40.38 -16.60 5.07
C GLY A 387 41.31 -15.38 5.06
N LYS A 388 41.41 -14.65 3.95
CA LYS A 388 42.31 -13.48 3.82
C LYS A 388 41.71 -12.27 4.53
N LYS A 389 42.48 -11.65 5.42
CA LYS A 389 42.07 -10.44 6.14
C LYS A 389 42.49 -9.17 5.42
N PHE A 390 41.66 -8.13 5.51
CA PHE A 390 41.88 -6.82 4.89
C PHE A 390 41.99 -5.69 5.92
N ASP A 391 42.79 -4.67 5.63
CA ASP A 391 42.91 -3.47 6.48
C ASP A 391 41.82 -2.44 6.16
N LEU A 392 41.33 -2.42 4.93
CA LEU A 392 40.25 -1.54 4.50
C LEU A 392 39.27 -2.31 3.60
N ALA A 393 38.00 -2.32 3.99
CA ALA A 393 36.91 -2.80 3.15
C ALA A 393 36.03 -1.61 2.73
N VAL A 394 35.79 -1.45 1.43
CA VAL A 394 35.00 -0.35 0.88
C VAL A 394 33.76 -0.88 0.18
N ILE A 395 32.60 -0.43 0.62
CA ILE A 395 31.32 -0.66 -0.06
C ILE A 395 31.05 0.55 -0.93
N TYR A 396 31.49 0.46 -2.20
CA TYR A 396 31.35 1.51 -3.21
C TYR A 396 30.13 1.24 -4.10
N THR A 397 28.94 1.29 -3.51
CA THR A 397 27.66 1.11 -4.22
C THR A 397 26.81 2.37 -4.10
N SER A 398 25.80 2.55 -4.96
CA SER A 398 24.78 3.59 -4.75
C SER A 398 23.92 3.25 -3.53
N ASP A 399 23.07 4.19 -3.11
CA ASP A 399 22.04 3.96 -2.11
C ASP A 399 21.23 2.66 -2.40
N PRO A 400 20.80 1.91 -1.36
CA PRO A 400 19.96 0.71 -1.46
C PRO A 400 18.60 1.04 -2.07
N SER A 401 18.59 1.19 -3.39
CA SER A 401 17.45 1.52 -4.23
C SER A 401 16.76 0.30 -4.81
N ASN A 402 17.36 -0.88 -4.61
CA ASN A 402 16.80 -2.19 -4.91
C ASN A 402 17.32 -3.22 -3.89
N LEU A 403 16.77 -4.43 -3.96
CA LEU A 403 17.07 -5.49 -3.00
C LEU A 403 18.49 -6.04 -3.14
N THR A 404 19.00 -6.15 -4.37
CA THR A 404 20.38 -6.60 -4.62
C THR A 404 21.39 -5.67 -3.96
N ILE A 405 21.25 -4.36 -4.11
CA ILE A 405 22.13 -3.38 -3.46
C ILE A 405 21.92 -3.38 -1.94
N ASN A 406 20.69 -3.55 -1.46
CA ASN A 406 20.41 -3.65 -0.02
C ASN A 406 21.17 -4.79 0.66
N THR A 407 21.53 -5.85 -0.06
CA THR A 407 22.36 -6.95 0.50
C THR A 407 23.73 -6.48 1.01
N PHE A 408 24.25 -5.34 0.57
CA PHE A 408 25.50 -4.75 1.11
C PHE A 408 25.29 -3.98 2.42
N PHE A 409 24.04 -3.71 2.81
CA PHE A 409 23.69 -2.83 3.94
C PHE A 409 22.99 -3.58 5.08
N THR A 410 23.06 -4.91 5.12
CA THR A 410 22.43 -5.73 6.17
C THR A 410 23.42 -6.12 7.25
N LYS A 411 22.89 -6.43 8.45
CA LYS A 411 23.68 -6.93 9.58
C LYS A 411 24.54 -8.12 9.16
N GLU A 412 23.96 -9.06 8.41
CA GLU A 412 24.62 -10.29 7.98
C GLU A 412 25.84 -10.01 7.10
N PHE A 413 25.74 -9.06 6.16
CA PHE A 413 26.89 -8.69 5.33
C PHE A 413 27.99 -7.97 6.13
N TYR A 414 27.61 -7.07 7.04
CA TYR A 414 28.59 -6.40 7.90
C TYR A 414 29.30 -7.37 8.85
N SER A 415 28.61 -8.39 9.35
CA SER A 415 29.23 -9.47 10.11
C SER A 415 30.29 -10.22 9.29
N LEU A 416 29.97 -10.61 8.05
CA LEU A 416 30.94 -11.26 7.16
C LEU A 416 32.16 -10.37 6.87
N VAL A 417 31.94 -9.07 6.65
CA VAL A 417 33.06 -8.12 6.47
C VAL A 417 33.90 -8.04 7.74
N LYS A 418 33.28 -7.95 8.92
CA LYS A 418 34.00 -7.90 10.21
C LYS A 418 34.89 -9.11 10.43
N GLU A 419 34.42 -10.31 10.10
CA GLU A 419 35.19 -11.56 10.22
C GLU A 419 36.45 -11.57 9.32
N ASN A 420 36.39 -10.84 8.20
CA ASN A 420 37.47 -10.70 7.22
C ASN A 420 38.28 -9.41 7.35
N LEU A 421 38.08 -8.62 8.41
CA LEU A 421 38.91 -7.45 8.70
C LEU A 421 40.06 -7.83 9.66
N THR A 422 41.21 -7.15 9.51
CA THR A 422 42.27 -7.20 10.53
C THR A 422 41.79 -6.52 11.82
N GLU A 423 42.48 -6.72 12.95
CA GLU A 423 42.06 -6.08 14.22
C GLU A 423 42.02 -4.54 14.16
N ARG A 424 42.87 -3.96 13.30
CA ARG A 424 42.90 -2.52 13.01
C ARG A 424 42.04 -2.13 11.81
N GLY A 425 41.46 -3.11 11.12
CA GLY A 425 40.76 -2.94 9.87
C GLY A 425 39.52 -2.06 9.97
N ILE A 426 39.19 -1.39 8.87
CA ILE A 426 38.09 -0.42 8.78
C ILE A 426 37.14 -0.82 7.65
N LEU A 427 35.84 -0.74 7.91
CA LEU A 427 34.80 -0.77 6.88
C LEU A 427 34.37 0.67 6.55
N ALA A 428 34.31 1.00 5.26
CA ALA A 428 33.76 2.24 4.74
C ALA A 428 32.48 1.95 3.93
N SER A 429 31.37 2.60 4.29
CA SER A 429 30.09 2.52 3.58
C SER A 429 29.53 3.93 3.38
N ARG A 430 28.73 4.15 2.32
CA ARG A 430 28.18 5.48 2.01
C ARG A 430 26.67 5.47 1.88
N LEU A 431 26.08 6.63 2.12
CA LEU A 431 24.64 6.87 1.98
C LEU A 431 24.38 8.34 1.61
N THR A 432 23.34 8.60 0.83
CA THR A 432 22.86 9.96 0.59
C THR A 432 22.31 10.57 1.90
N SER A 433 22.73 11.79 2.21
CA SER A 433 22.40 12.52 3.43
C SER A 433 22.19 14.02 3.14
N ALA A 434 22.27 14.85 4.18
CA ALA A 434 22.16 16.30 4.08
C ALA A 434 23.12 16.98 5.06
N GLU A 435 23.68 18.12 4.64
CA GLU A 435 24.69 18.83 5.43
C GLU A 435 24.10 19.65 6.59
N ASN A 436 23.01 20.38 6.33
CA ASN A 436 22.53 21.43 7.24
C ASN A 436 21.16 21.12 7.86
N TYR A 437 20.38 20.22 7.25
CA TYR A 437 19.04 19.87 7.73
C TYR A 437 18.70 18.42 7.38
N ILE A 438 18.44 17.60 8.39
CA ILE A 438 18.01 16.21 8.20
C ILE A 438 16.52 16.09 8.54
N GLY A 439 15.70 15.97 7.50
CA GLY A 439 14.27 15.69 7.65
C GLY A 439 14.01 14.32 8.29
N GLN A 440 12.82 14.09 8.86
CA GLN A 440 12.50 12.85 9.58
C GLN A 440 12.73 11.56 8.77
N GLU A 441 12.45 11.57 7.47
CA GLU A 441 12.65 10.42 6.58
C GLU A 441 14.15 10.11 6.39
N LEU A 442 14.95 11.12 6.05
CA LEU A 442 16.42 11.01 5.98
C LEU A 442 17.03 10.64 7.33
N LYS A 443 16.47 11.16 8.44
CA LYS A 443 16.85 10.80 9.81
C LYS A 443 16.67 9.30 10.03
N ASN A 444 15.48 8.77 9.72
CA ASN A 444 15.18 7.35 9.88
C ASN A 444 16.07 6.47 9.00
N TYR A 445 16.30 6.91 7.75
CA TYR A 445 17.13 6.23 6.77
C TYR A 445 18.60 6.14 7.23
N GLY A 446 19.23 7.26 7.56
CA GLY A 446 20.59 7.30 8.09
C GLY A 446 20.74 6.62 9.46
N SER A 447 19.73 6.76 10.34
CA SER A 447 19.66 6.00 11.60
C SER A 447 19.68 4.49 11.35
N SER A 448 18.95 3.97 10.35
CA SER A 448 18.89 2.53 10.08
C SER A 448 20.26 1.96 9.69
N LEU A 449 21.00 2.67 8.84
CA LEU A 449 22.39 2.30 8.52
C LEU A 449 23.29 2.36 9.75
N TYR A 450 23.27 3.48 10.48
CA TYR A 450 24.07 3.68 11.69
C TYR A 450 23.85 2.56 12.70
N TYR A 451 22.59 2.19 12.96
CA TYR A 451 22.26 1.14 13.93
C TYR A 451 22.65 -0.25 13.45
N THR A 452 22.54 -0.52 12.14
CA THR A 452 22.96 -1.80 11.58
C THR A 452 24.48 -1.96 11.68
N LEU A 453 25.24 -0.89 11.50
CA LEU A 453 26.68 -0.87 11.74
C LEU A 453 27.01 -1.00 13.24
N ALA A 454 26.31 -0.27 14.11
CA ALA A 454 26.59 -0.23 15.56
C ALA A 454 26.34 -1.58 16.26
N GLU A 455 25.43 -2.38 15.71
CA GLU A 455 25.17 -3.76 16.15
C GLU A 455 26.36 -4.70 15.88
N VAL A 456 27.21 -4.38 14.90
CA VAL A 456 28.36 -5.20 14.47
C VAL A 456 29.67 -4.60 14.95
N PHE A 457 29.83 -3.29 14.87
CA PHE A 457 31.07 -2.57 15.16
C PHE A 457 30.90 -1.61 16.34
N PRO A 458 31.84 -1.61 17.30
CA PRO A 458 31.77 -0.75 18.48
C PRO A 458 32.11 0.72 18.21
N LYS A 459 32.86 1.03 17.15
CA LYS A 459 33.34 2.39 16.83
C LYS A 459 32.86 2.82 15.45
N ILE A 460 32.19 3.98 15.37
CA ILE A 460 31.66 4.55 14.12
C ILE A 460 32.03 6.03 14.01
N VAL A 461 32.51 6.43 12.82
CA VAL A 461 32.82 7.80 12.42
C VAL A 461 32.03 8.15 11.16
N ILE A 462 31.53 9.39 11.06
CA ILE A 462 30.66 9.84 9.97
C ILE A 462 31.16 11.16 9.40
N THR A 463 31.22 11.27 8.07
CA THR A 463 31.42 12.57 7.40
C THR A 463 30.08 13.28 7.13
N PRO A 464 29.94 14.57 7.48
CA PRO A 464 28.85 15.40 6.98
C PRO A 464 29.00 15.65 5.47
N GLY A 465 27.89 15.74 4.75
CA GLY A 465 27.89 15.92 3.29
C GLY A 465 26.53 15.61 2.68
N GLU A 466 26.37 15.90 1.38
CA GLU A 466 25.31 15.30 0.56
C GLU A 466 25.47 13.78 0.46
N ILE A 467 26.71 13.29 0.47
CA ILE A 467 27.04 11.88 0.65
C ILE A 467 27.81 11.75 1.98
N SER A 468 27.22 11.04 2.93
CA SER A 468 27.89 10.72 4.19
C SER A 468 28.63 9.39 4.07
N TRP A 469 29.92 9.41 4.38
CA TRP A 469 30.71 8.20 4.60
C TRP A 469 30.61 7.78 6.05
N PHE A 470 30.22 6.53 6.26
CA PHE A 470 30.18 5.83 7.54
C PHE A 470 31.39 4.90 7.61
N PHE A 471 32.30 5.19 8.52
CA PHE A 471 33.43 4.32 8.83
C PHE A 471 33.13 3.56 10.10
N ALA A 472 33.33 2.24 10.07
CA ALA A 472 33.08 1.35 11.19
C ALA A 472 34.28 0.44 11.44
N ALA A 473 34.64 0.25 12.71
CA ALA A 473 35.82 -0.53 13.06
C ALA A 473 35.76 -1.14 14.47
N GLY A 474 36.69 -2.06 14.75
CA GLY A 474 36.92 -2.58 16.10
C GLY A 474 37.52 -1.54 17.06
N LYS A 475 37.62 -1.88 18.35
CA LYS A 475 38.12 -0.96 19.39
C LYS A 475 39.57 -0.50 19.14
N ASN A 476 40.41 -1.38 18.60
CA ASN A 476 41.85 -1.14 18.41
C ASN A 476 42.19 -0.42 17.09
N SER A 477 41.19 0.08 16.36
CA SER A 477 41.37 0.70 15.05
C SER A 477 41.81 2.18 15.12
N PRO A 478 42.66 2.64 14.18
CA PRO A 478 43.15 4.03 14.11
C PRO A 478 42.09 5.07 13.73
N LEU A 479 40.83 4.64 13.52
CA LEU A 479 39.71 5.48 13.11
C LEU A 479 39.55 6.73 13.99
N THR A 480 39.37 7.92 13.41
CA THR A 480 39.27 9.19 14.16
C THR A 480 38.33 10.20 13.51
N GLU A 481 37.79 11.11 14.32
CA GLU A 481 36.98 12.26 13.87
C GLU A 481 37.78 13.56 13.85
N GLU A 482 39.01 13.53 14.35
CA GLU A 482 39.85 14.72 14.44
C GLU A 482 40.51 15.03 13.11
N ALA A 483 40.10 16.15 12.50
CA ALA A 483 40.63 16.62 11.22
C ALA A 483 42.16 16.79 11.22
N SER A 484 42.73 17.31 12.32
CA SER A 484 44.18 17.53 12.47
C SER A 484 44.98 16.23 12.38
N ILE A 485 44.49 15.14 12.98
CA ILE A 485 45.13 13.82 12.91
C ILE A 485 45.07 13.28 11.48
N LEU A 486 43.94 13.46 10.79
CA LEU A 486 43.78 13.01 9.40
C LEU A 486 44.70 13.78 8.45
N GLU A 487 44.82 15.09 8.65
CA GLU A 487 45.73 15.97 7.92
C GLU A 487 47.19 15.56 8.12
N GLU A 488 47.62 15.32 9.38
CA GLU A 488 48.98 14.88 9.68
C GLU A 488 49.29 13.52 9.02
N ARG A 489 48.36 12.56 9.10
CA ARG A 489 48.51 11.24 8.48
C ARG A 489 48.59 11.34 6.96
N PHE A 490 47.73 12.13 6.34
CA PHE A 490 47.69 12.26 4.90
C PHE A 490 48.93 12.97 4.35
N SER A 491 49.41 14.00 5.05
CA SER A 491 50.61 14.77 4.67
C SER A 491 51.86 13.90 4.49
N LYS A 492 51.93 12.73 5.16
CA LYS A 492 53.04 11.77 5.04
C LYS A 492 53.04 10.98 3.73
N PHE A 493 51.91 10.90 3.02
CA PHE A 493 51.73 9.99 1.89
C PHE A 493 51.09 10.66 0.65
N VAL A 494 51.04 11.99 0.59
CA VAL A 494 50.41 12.73 -0.53
C VAL A 494 51.17 12.46 -1.83
N PRO A 495 50.52 11.92 -2.88
CA PRO A 495 51.16 11.73 -4.18
C PRO A 495 51.46 13.07 -4.87
N THR A 496 52.42 13.08 -5.80
CA THR A 496 52.66 14.24 -6.68
C THR A 496 51.46 14.45 -7.62
N ASN A 497 51.01 15.70 -7.78
CA ASN A 497 49.82 16.08 -8.56
C ASN A 497 48.51 15.40 -8.09
N PHE A 498 48.25 15.43 -6.78
CA PHE A 498 47.00 14.98 -6.19
C PHE A 498 46.04 16.17 -6.00
N SER A 499 44.78 16.03 -6.42
CA SER A 499 43.84 17.16 -6.45
C SER A 499 43.33 17.60 -5.07
N PHE A 500 43.39 16.73 -4.05
CA PHE A 500 42.90 17.04 -2.70
C PHE A 500 44.02 17.49 -1.74
N PRO A 501 43.96 18.71 -1.16
CA PRO A 501 44.98 19.21 -0.23
C PRO A 501 44.78 18.69 1.20
N PRO A 502 45.86 18.43 1.99
CA PRO A 502 45.75 17.99 3.38
C PRO A 502 44.90 18.89 4.28
N ALA A 503 45.02 20.21 4.16
CA ALA A 503 44.22 21.17 4.92
C ALA A 503 42.70 21.03 4.69
N GLY A 504 42.29 20.34 3.62
CA GLY A 504 40.89 20.08 3.28
C GLY A 504 40.13 19.23 4.31
N PHE A 505 40.81 18.47 5.18
CA PHE A 505 40.14 17.66 6.21
C PHE A 505 39.36 18.51 7.22
N SER A 506 39.79 19.75 7.47
CA SER A 506 39.06 20.72 8.30
C SER A 506 37.64 20.99 7.78
N SER A 507 37.47 20.95 6.45
CA SER A 507 36.18 21.14 5.77
C SER A 507 35.36 19.85 5.72
N LEU A 508 36.01 18.68 5.70
CA LEU A 508 35.34 17.37 5.71
C LEU A 508 34.84 16.95 7.11
N PHE A 509 35.51 17.38 8.19
CA PHE A 509 35.12 17.06 9.58
C PHE A 509 34.88 18.31 10.46
N PRO A 510 33.90 19.17 10.16
CA PRO A 510 33.52 20.23 11.08
C PRO A 510 32.90 19.63 12.36
N LYS A 511 33.57 19.78 13.51
CA LYS A 511 33.18 19.16 14.80
C LYS A 511 31.68 19.31 15.12
N LYS A 512 31.14 20.53 15.03
CA LYS A 512 29.72 20.83 15.30
C LYS A 512 28.76 20.07 14.36
N ARG A 513 29.14 19.87 13.09
CA ARG A 513 28.30 19.16 12.10
C ARG A 513 28.32 17.66 12.33
N VAL A 514 29.49 17.09 12.62
CA VAL A 514 29.63 15.67 12.97
C VAL A 514 28.78 15.34 14.21
N GLU A 515 28.89 16.15 15.26
CA GLU A 515 28.09 16.00 16.48
C GLU A 515 26.58 16.11 16.21
N PHE A 516 26.16 17.08 15.38
CA PHE A 516 24.77 17.26 15.00
C PHE A 516 24.21 16.01 14.30
N ILE A 517 24.90 15.50 13.28
CA ILE A 517 24.46 14.33 12.51
C ILE A 517 24.39 13.09 13.40
N LYS A 518 25.45 12.83 14.20
CA LYS A 518 25.47 11.71 15.15
C LYS A 518 24.32 11.79 16.15
N LYS A 519 24.11 12.97 16.75
CA LYS A 519 23.00 13.18 17.68
C LYS A 519 21.65 12.93 17.02
N MET A 520 21.44 13.42 15.79
CA MET A 520 20.21 13.14 15.04
C MET A 520 20.04 11.63 14.80
N TYR A 521 21.09 10.93 14.37
CA TYR A 521 20.96 9.50 14.13
C TYR A 521 20.75 8.70 15.40
N ILE A 522 21.36 9.04 16.53
CA ILE A 522 21.23 8.34 17.82
C ILE A 522 19.91 8.65 18.52
N ASP A 523 19.47 9.93 18.53
CA ASP A 523 18.24 10.40 19.20
C ASP A 523 16.96 10.11 18.38
N ASN A 524 16.91 8.95 17.72
CA ASN A 524 15.72 8.52 16.99
C ASN A 524 14.82 7.66 17.90
N PRO A 525 13.58 8.07 18.23
CA PRO A 525 12.72 7.29 19.14
C PRO A 525 12.35 5.90 18.60
N LEU A 526 12.48 5.66 17.29
CA LEU A 526 12.28 4.34 16.69
C LEU A 526 13.42 3.36 17.03
N PHE A 527 14.58 3.86 17.48
CA PHE A 527 15.75 3.11 17.88
C PHE A 527 15.59 2.35 19.19
N LYS A 528 15.02 2.99 20.22
CA LYS A 528 14.91 2.40 21.56
C LYS A 528 14.12 1.08 21.59
N ASN A 529 13.41 0.76 20.51
CA ASN A 529 12.62 -0.46 20.35
C ASN A 529 13.24 -1.48 19.37
N GLY A 530 14.47 -1.29 18.87
CA GLY A 530 15.15 -2.21 17.93
C GLY A 530 14.52 -2.28 16.52
N LYS A 531 13.66 -1.32 16.15
CA LYS A 531 12.83 -1.38 14.93
C LYS A 531 13.52 -0.90 13.65
N LEU A 532 14.75 -0.40 13.74
CA LEU A 532 15.49 0.19 12.61
C LEU A 532 16.65 -0.67 12.10
N LEU A 533 16.76 -1.92 12.56
CA LEU A 533 17.81 -2.83 12.14
C LEU A 533 17.51 -3.42 10.76
N ASN A 534 18.46 -3.31 9.82
CA ASN A 534 18.35 -3.89 8.48
C ASN A 534 18.89 -5.32 8.45
N ARG A 535 18.09 -6.27 7.95
CA ARG A 535 18.44 -7.69 7.86
C ARG A 535 18.06 -8.24 6.50
N ASP A 536 18.65 -9.37 6.12
CA ASP A 536 18.28 -10.05 4.87
C ASP A 536 16.78 -10.41 4.81
N ALA A 537 16.18 -10.83 5.94
CA ALA A 537 14.75 -11.14 6.03
C ALA A 537 13.84 -9.91 6.21
N GLN A 538 14.43 -8.72 6.41
CA GLN A 538 13.72 -7.46 6.65
C GLN A 538 14.54 -6.29 6.06
N PRO A 539 14.41 -6.02 4.74
CA PRO A 539 15.21 -5.03 4.01
C PRO A 539 14.73 -3.59 4.29
N LEU A 540 14.80 -3.19 5.55
CA LEU A 540 14.24 -1.94 6.04
C LEU A 540 14.92 -0.71 5.45
N THR A 541 16.24 -0.74 5.24
CA THR A 541 16.99 0.42 4.70
C THR A 541 16.52 0.74 3.28
N PHE A 542 16.29 -0.28 2.45
CA PHE A 542 15.64 -0.12 1.14
C PHE A 542 14.25 0.54 1.23
N PHE A 543 13.41 0.08 2.16
CA PHE A 543 12.09 0.68 2.37
C PHE A 543 12.17 2.15 2.81
N LEU A 544 13.13 2.49 3.69
CA LEU A 544 13.34 3.87 4.14
C LEU A 544 13.85 4.77 3.02
N ASN A 545 14.72 4.28 2.14
CA ASN A 545 15.16 4.99 0.95
C ASN A 545 13.97 5.34 0.03
N LEU A 546 13.03 4.41 -0.16
CA LEU A 546 11.81 4.65 -0.93
C LEU A 546 10.95 5.77 -0.31
N LEU A 547 10.88 5.86 1.02
CA LEU A 547 10.19 6.96 1.70
C LEU A 547 10.91 8.31 1.54
N VAL A 548 12.25 8.30 1.47
CA VAL A 548 13.06 9.50 1.19
C VAL A 548 12.78 10.00 -0.23
N LEU A 549 12.95 9.14 -1.24
CA LEU A 549 12.69 9.47 -2.66
C LEU A 549 11.28 10.03 -2.83
N ALA A 550 10.34 9.45 -2.12
CA ALA A 550 8.97 9.84 -2.18
C ALA A 550 8.64 11.21 -1.55
N ARG A 551 9.42 11.68 -0.58
CA ARG A 551 9.24 13.04 -0.04
C ARG A 551 9.48 14.09 -1.12
N HIS A 552 10.45 13.86 -2.01
CA HIS A 552 10.72 14.73 -3.15
C HIS A 552 9.53 14.78 -4.13
N SER A 553 8.72 13.72 -4.19
CA SER A 553 7.55 13.64 -5.08
C SER A 553 6.24 14.23 -4.53
N SER A 554 6.17 14.64 -3.25
CA SER A 554 4.95 15.12 -2.55
C SER A 554 3.73 14.16 -2.54
N SER A 555 3.95 12.93 -2.98
CA SER A 555 3.01 11.80 -3.18
C SER A 555 1.97 11.56 -2.08
N PHE A 556 0.72 11.27 -2.50
CA PHE A 556 -0.32 10.71 -1.63
C PHE A 556 -0.03 9.26 -1.20
N LEU A 557 0.43 8.42 -2.14
CA LEU A 557 0.72 7.01 -1.89
C LEU A 557 1.76 6.84 -0.78
N VAL A 558 2.71 7.75 -0.68
CA VAL A 558 3.81 7.65 0.27
C VAL A 558 3.37 8.04 1.68
N ARG A 559 2.50 9.03 1.79
CA ARG A 559 1.81 9.30 3.06
C ARG A 559 1.04 8.06 3.49
N PHE A 560 0.37 7.38 2.55
CA PHE A 560 -0.30 6.12 2.82
C PHE A 560 0.65 4.99 3.25
N PHE A 561 1.81 4.79 2.61
CA PHE A 561 2.84 3.81 3.04
C PHE A 561 3.36 4.09 4.44
N LYS A 562 3.76 5.34 4.69
CA LYS A 562 4.19 5.78 6.03
C LYS A 562 3.11 5.47 7.05
N ASN A 563 1.86 5.73 6.70
CA ASN A 563 0.75 5.50 7.60
C ASN A 563 0.54 4.02 7.92
N ILE A 564 0.61 3.13 6.92
CA ILE A 564 0.53 1.67 7.13
C ILE A 564 1.72 1.19 7.97
N PHE A 565 2.94 1.64 7.65
CA PHE A 565 4.14 1.31 8.42
C PHE A 565 3.98 1.70 9.90
N LEU A 566 3.42 2.88 10.16
CA LEU A 566 3.20 3.35 11.52
C LEU A 566 2.06 2.61 12.24
N ALA A 567 1.04 2.13 11.50
CA ALA A 567 -0.09 1.34 12.03
C ALA A 567 0.32 -0.08 12.48
N GLY A 568 1.42 -0.61 11.94
CA GLY A 568 1.95 -1.93 12.32
C GLY A 568 1.10 -3.11 11.83
N LEU A 569 1.34 -4.29 12.39
CA LEU A 569 0.77 -5.56 11.91
C LEU A 569 -0.77 -5.61 11.95
N GLY A 570 -1.40 -4.93 12.91
CA GLY A 570 -2.85 -5.04 13.15
C GLY A 570 -3.70 -4.66 11.93
N ILE A 571 -3.23 -3.76 11.08
CA ILE A 571 -3.97 -3.29 9.90
C ILE A 571 -4.24 -4.40 8.88
N PHE A 572 -3.34 -5.38 8.76
CA PHE A 572 -3.47 -6.49 7.82
C PHE A 572 -4.45 -7.56 8.32
N PHE A 573 -4.70 -7.64 9.63
CA PHE A 573 -5.69 -8.54 10.21
C PHE A 573 -7.12 -7.98 10.15
N ILE A 574 -7.30 -6.66 10.03
CA ILE A 574 -8.64 -6.04 9.97
C ILE A 574 -9.47 -6.56 8.79
N PRO A 575 -8.98 -6.59 7.53
CA PRO A 575 -9.72 -7.18 6.41
C PRO A 575 -10.04 -8.66 6.63
N LEU A 576 -9.17 -9.41 7.31
CA LEU A 576 -9.38 -10.83 7.61
C LEU A 576 -10.49 -11.03 8.64
N ILE A 577 -10.52 -10.21 9.70
CA ILE A 577 -11.60 -10.21 10.69
C ILE A 577 -12.92 -9.80 10.03
N ILE A 578 -12.90 -8.77 9.17
CA ILE A 578 -14.09 -8.36 8.41
C ILE A 578 -14.57 -9.49 7.49
N LEU A 579 -13.66 -10.13 6.76
CA LEU A 579 -13.99 -11.28 5.92
C LEU A 579 -14.59 -12.41 6.77
N PHE A 580 -14.03 -12.68 7.95
CA PHE A 580 -14.53 -13.67 8.89
C PHE A 580 -15.93 -13.36 9.41
N LEU A 581 -16.17 -12.14 9.88
CA LEU A 581 -17.47 -11.70 10.36
C LEU A 581 -18.52 -11.64 9.23
N ALA A 582 -18.14 -11.14 8.06
CA ALA A 582 -19.02 -11.09 6.89
C ALA A 582 -19.37 -12.50 6.38
N ARG A 583 -18.40 -13.42 6.41
CA ARG A 583 -18.58 -14.80 5.97
C ARG A 583 -19.40 -15.61 6.94
N THR A 584 -19.11 -15.54 8.24
CA THR A 584 -19.97 -16.14 9.28
C THR A 584 -21.39 -15.61 9.17
N HIS A 585 -21.59 -14.31 8.95
CA HIS A 585 -22.91 -13.74 8.66
C HIS A 585 -23.57 -14.34 7.40
N PHE A 586 -22.84 -14.46 6.29
CA PHE A 586 -23.34 -15.08 5.07
C PHE A 586 -23.74 -16.55 5.30
N LEU A 587 -22.89 -17.32 5.99
CA LEU A 587 -23.12 -18.71 6.32
C LEU A 587 -24.34 -18.86 7.23
N MET A 588 -24.56 -17.95 8.18
CA MET A 588 -25.75 -17.96 9.04
C MET A 588 -27.04 -17.72 8.26
N ARG A 589 -27.01 -16.87 7.22
CA ARG A 589 -28.23 -16.36 6.53
C ARG A 589 -28.63 -17.11 5.27
N VAL A 590 -27.69 -17.55 4.44
CA VAL A 590 -28.05 -18.27 3.22
C VAL A 590 -28.66 -19.59 3.64
N GLU A 591 -29.93 -19.81 3.30
CA GLU A 591 -30.69 -21.04 3.52
C GLU A 591 -29.90 -22.28 3.03
N SER A 592 -30.39 -23.47 3.33
CA SER A 592 -29.82 -24.77 2.97
C SER A 592 -29.69 -25.05 1.45
N VAL A 593 -29.48 -24.04 0.60
CA VAL A 593 -29.04 -24.24 -0.79
C VAL A 593 -27.55 -24.54 -0.77
N LYS A 594 -27.20 -25.76 -0.35
CA LYS A 594 -25.85 -26.35 -0.33
C LYS A 594 -25.02 -25.95 -1.56
N ASN A 595 -25.68 -25.88 -2.71
CA ASN A 595 -25.13 -25.51 -4.01
C ASN A 595 -24.61 -24.05 -4.08
N LYS A 596 -25.32 -23.05 -3.53
CA LYS A 596 -24.88 -21.64 -3.61
C LYS A 596 -23.66 -21.34 -2.74
N ARG A 597 -23.55 -21.98 -1.57
CA ARG A 597 -22.40 -21.78 -0.68
C ARG A 597 -21.15 -22.46 -1.21
N LEU A 598 -21.32 -23.68 -1.73
CA LEU A 598 -20.27 -24.44 -2.39
C LEU A 598 -19.72 -23.69 -3.62
N LEU A 599 -20.60 -23.10 -4.43
CA LEU A 599 -20.22 -22.24 -5.56
C LEU A 599 -19.38 -21.03 -5.13
N PHE A 600 -19.76 -20.34 -4.05
CA PHE A 600 -18.98 -19.21 -3.53
C PHE A 600 -17.63 -19.67 -2.98
N ASN A 601 -17.60 -20.76 -2.22
CA ASN A 601 -16.37 -21.31 -1.65
C ASN A 601 -15.39 -21.74 -2.73
N ALA A 602 -15.85 -22.38 -3.81
CA ALA A 602 -14.99 -22.73 -4.94
C ALA A 602 -14.41 -21.51 -5.65
N LYS A 603 -15.22 -20.46 -5.86
CA LYS A 603 -14.74 -19.19 -6.43
C LYS A 603 -13.71 -18.50 -5.53
N LEU A 604 -13.99 -18.44 -4.22
CA LEU A 604 -13.09 -17.85 -3.23
C LEU A 604 -11.78 -18.66 -3.13
N PHE A 605 -11.88 -19.98 -3.17
CA PHE A 605 -10.73 -20.88 -3.19
C PHE A 605 -9.86 -20.65 -4.42
N GLN A 606 -10.45 -20.51 -5.62
CA GLN A 606 -9.67 -20.17 -6.82
C GLN A 606 -8.93 -18.84 -6.67
N PHE A 607 -9.63 -17.78 -6.25
CA PHE A 607 -9.02 -16.46 -6.05
C PHE A 607 -7.88 -16.50 -5.03
N LEU A 608 -8.11 -17.13 -3.88
CA LEU A 608 -7.10 -17.18 -2.83
C LEU A 608 -5.98 -18.17 -3.12
N SER A 609 -6.20 -19.19 -3.94
CA SER A 609 -5.13 -20.07 -4.41
C SER A 609 -4.16 -19.30 -5.30
N GLY A 610 -4.68 -18.52 -6.26
CA GLY A 610 -3.85 -17.58 -7.05
C GLY A 610 -3.12 -16.56 -6.18
N PHE A 611 -3.80 -15.98 -5.19
CA PHE A 611 -3.19 -15.02 -4.25
C PHE A 611 -2.08 -15.66 -3.39
N LEU A 612 -2.36 -16.77 -2.73
CA LEU A 612 -1.40 -17.44 -1.84
C LEU A 612 -0.22 -18.03 -2.62
N GLY A 613 -0.49 -18.65 -3.76
CA GLY A 613 0.52 -19.22 -4.66
C GLY A 613 1.48 -18.17 -5.18
N PHE A 614 0.97 -17.06 -5.72
CA PHE A 614 1.82 -16.00 -6.23
C PHE A 614 2.49 -15.19 -5.11
N SER A 615 1.85 -15.01 -3.96
CA SER A 615 2.49 -14.39 -2.79
C SER A 615 3.69 -15.20 -2.31
N PHE A 616 3.54 -16.53 -2.24
CA PHE A 616 4.65 -17.41 -1.88
C PHE A 616 5.73 -17.41 -2.95
N HIS A 617 5.36 -17.40 -4.24
CA HIS A 617 6.31 -17.24 -5.36
C HIS A 617 7.14 -15.96 -5.25
N LEU A 618 6.53 -14.81 -4.95
CA LEU A 618 7.26 -13.55 -4.74
C LEU A 618 8.21 -13.60 -3.54
N ILE A 619 7.82 -14.25 -2.45
CA ILE A 619 8.71 -14.47 -1.29
C ILE A 619 9.90 -15.35 -1.68
N LEU A 620 9.67 -16.41 -2.48
CA LEU A 620 10.73 -17.28 -2.96
C LEU A 620 11.69 -16.55 -3.92
N ILE A 621 11.17 -15.73 -4.84
CA ILE A 621 11.96 -14.83 -5.69
C ILE A 621 12.82 -13.92 -4.82
N PHE A 622 12.23 -13.25 -3.83
CA PHE A 622 12.95 -12.36 -2.91
C PHE A 622 14.09 -13.07 -2.18
N LEU A 623 13.82 -14.24 -1.62
CA LEU A 623 14.81 -15.05 -0.90
C LEU A 623 15.92 -15.56 -1.83
N PHE A 624 15.55 -15.96 -3.05
CA PHE A 624 16.49 -16.37 -4.08
C PHE A 624 17.42 -15.22 -4.48
N GLN A 625 16.87 -14.01 -4.65
CA GLN A 625 17.61 -12.77 -4.93
C GLN A 625 18.64 -12.47 -3.84
N ASN A 626 18.24 -12.55 -2.57
CA ASN A 626 19.15 -12.28 -1.46
C ASN A 626 20.32 -13.28 -1.37
N LYS A 627 20.10 -14.55 -1.76
CA LYS A 627 21.11 -15.60 -1.67
C LYS A 627 22.04 -15.65 -2.88
N PHE A 628 21.48 -15.61 -4.09
CA PHE A 628 22.21 -15.84 -5.34
C PHE A 628 22.52 -14.55 -6.13
N GLY A 629 21.98 -13.40 -5.71
CA GLY A 629 22.20 -12.10 -6.35
C GLY A 629 21.04 -11.72 -7.29
N THR A 630 21.34 -11.35 -8.53
CA THR A 630 20.29 -10.84 -9.44
C THR A 630 19.45 -11.96 -10.04
N ILE A 631 18.14 -11.75 -10.13
CA ILE A 631 17.21 -12.64 -10.86
C ILE A 631 17.13 -12.32 -12.37
N PHE A 632 17.83 -11.28 -12.83
CA PHE A 632 17.71 -10.77 -14.20
C PHE A 632 17.86 -11.85 -15.30
N LEU A 633 18.75 -12.83 -15.12
CA LEU A 633 18.88 -13.99 -16.01
C LEU A 633 17.95 -15.16 -15.64
N SER A 634 17.71 -15.39 -14.35
CA SER A 634 16.97 -16.55 -13.84
C SER A 634 15.45 -16.37 -13.77
N LEU A 635 14.91 -15.18 -14.08
CA LEU A 635 13.48 -14.89 -14.00
C LEU A 635 12.63 -15.88 -14.84
N GLY A 636 13.09 -16.17 -16.06
CA GLY A 636 12.43 -17.14 -16.95
C GLY A 636 12.42 -18.55 -16.35
N LEU A 637 13.53 -18.99 -15.75
CA LEU A 637 13.67 -20.31 -15.13
C LEU A 637 12.84 -20.45 -13.85
N VAL A 638 12.87 -19.44 -12.98
CA VAL A 638 12.11 -19.44 -11.74
C VAL A 638 10.60 -19.47 -12.04
N ASN A 639 10.14 -18.67 -13.00
CA ASN A 639 8.76 -18.72 -13.47
C ASN A 639 8.45 -20.06 -14.16
N SER A 640 9.38 -20.66 -14.90
CA SER A 640 9.15 -21.97 -15.55
C SER A 640 8.95 -23.08 -14.54
N LEU A 641 9.73 -23.13 -13.46
CA LEU A 641 9.57 -24.11 -12.40
C LEU A 641 8.20 -24.01 -11.72
N PHE A 642 7.72 -22.79 -11.46
CA PHE A 642 6.38 -22.57 -10.95
C PHE A 642 5.31 -23.06 -11.95
N MET A 643 5.47 -22.77 -13.25
CA MET A 643 4.56 -23.23 -14.31
C MET A 643 4.54 -24.75 -14.50
N LEU A 644 5.69 -25.42 -14.37
CA LEU A 644 5.78 -26.88 -14.33
C LEU A 644 5.01 -27.43 -13.13
N GLY A 645 5.15 -26.78 -11.97
CA GLY A 645 4.36 -27.06 -10.79
C GLY A 645 2.86 -26.92 -11.05
N LEU A 646 2.40 -25.82 -11.68
CA LEU A 646 0.98 -25.63 -12.04
C LEU A 646 0.45 -26.77 -12.92
N CYS A 647 1.22 -27.19 -13.92
CA CYS A 647 0.90 -28.31 -14.79
C CYS A 647 0.75 -29.62 -14.00
N ALA A 648 1.76 -29.97 -13.18
CA ALA A 648 1.73 -31.14 -12.32
C ALA A 648 0.56 -31.10 -11.30
N GLY A 649 0.29 -29.93 -10.73
CA GLY A 649 -0.83 -29.67 -9.83
C GLY A 649 -2.18 -29.88 -10.50
N ALA A 650 -2.37 -29.38 -11.71
CA ALA A 650 -3.61 -29.55 -12.46
C ALA A 650 -3.84 -31.02 -12.87
N LEU A 651 -2.77 -31.77 -13.18
CA LEU A 651 -2.83 -33.22 -13.39
C LEU A 651 -3.20 -33.96 -12.09
N ALA A 652 -2.55 -33.64 -10.97
CA ALA A 652 -2.85 -34.20 -9.65
C ALA A 652 -4.31 -33.91 -9.23
N GLY A 653 -4.79 -32.69 -9.47
CA GLY A 653 -6.18 -32.31 -9.21
C GLY A 653 -7.19 -33.14 -10.01
N LYS A 654 -6.89 -33.47 -11.29
CA LYS A 654 -7.73 -34.42 -12.06
C LYS A 654 -7.76 -35.81 -11.44
N LEU A 655 -6.65 -36.30 -10.89
CA LEU A 655 -6.58 -37.59 -10.20
C LEU A 655 -7.35 -37.56 -8.87
N PHE A 656 -7.21 -36.48 -8.09
CA PHE A 656 -7.92 -36.31 -6.82
C PHE A 656 -9.44 -36.28 -6.99
N ILE A 657 -9.95 -35.68 -8.08
CA ILE A 657 -11.39 -35.67 -8.38
C ILE A 657 -11.94 -37.08 -8.64
N LYS A 658 -11.11 -38.03 -9.11
CA LYS A 658 -11.54 -39.43 -9.29
C LYS A 658 -11.61 -40.19 -7.97
N LYS A 659 -10.70 -39.89 -7.02
CA LYS A 659 -10.53 -40.66 -5.77
C LYS A 659 -11.27 -40.07 -4.57
N PHE A 660 -11.44 -38.75 -4.52
CA PHE A 660 -12.02 -38.03 -3.38
C PHE A 660 -13.16 -37.11 -3.80
N SER A 661 -14.06 -36.79 -2.88
CA SER A 661 -15.04 -35.73 -3.10
C SER A 661 -14.33 -34.37 -3.21
N SER A 662 -14.84 -33.47 -4.06
CA SER A 662 -14.20 -32.17 -4.32
C SER A 662 -13.95 -31.36 -3.04
N LEU A 663 -14.83 -31.47 -2.04
CA LEU A 663 -14.65 -30.82 -0.73
C LEU A 663 -13.46 -31.36 0.06
N LYS A 664 -13.31 -32.69 0.15
CA LYS A 664 -12.18 -33.31 0.85
C LYS A 664 -10.85 -33.00 0.16
N ALA A 665 -10.84 -33.02 -1.18
CA ALA A 665 -9.66 -32.68 -1.96
C ALA A 665 -9.25 -31.20 -1.77
N ILE A 666 -10.19 -30.25 -1.82
CA ILE A 666 -9.91 -28.82 -1.55
C ILE A 666 -9.36 -28.62 -0.14
N LEU A 667 -9.97 -29.26 0.87
CA LEU A 667 -9.50 -29.16 2.25
C LEU A 667 -8.09 -29.72 2.42
N GLY A 668 -7.78 -30.86 1.80
CA GLY A 668 -6.44 -31.44 1.80
C GLY A 668 -5.39 -30.50 1.20
N VAL A 669 -5.69 -29.88 0.05
CA VAL A 669 -4.81 -28.89 -0.60
C VAL A 669 -4.57 -27.69 0.33
N LEU A 670 -5.61 -27.14 0.96
CA LEU A 670 -5.48 -26.01 1.88
C LEU A 670 -4.65 -26.36 3.13
N ILE A 671 -4.83 -27.55 3.69
CA ILE A 671 -4.03 -27.99 4.86
C ILE A 671 -2.56 -28.12 4.47
N ILE A 672 -2.26 -28.78 3.35
CA ILE A 672 -0.88 -28.94 2.86
C ILE A 672 -0.26 -27.56 2.58
N GLN A 673 -1.00 -26.65 1.95
CA GLN A 673 -0.56 -25.28 1.70
C GLN A 673 -0.24 -24.52 3.00
N GLY A 674 -1.12 -24.60 4.00
CA GLY A 674 -0.89 -24.00 5.32
C GLY A 674 0.36 -24.55 6.02
N LEU A 675 0.57 -25.87 5.96
CA LEU A 675 1.75 -26.52 6.55
C LEU A 675 3.05 -26.09 5.85
N ILE A 676 3.06 -26.01 4.52
CA ILE A 676 4.24 -25.55 3.78
C ILE A 676 4.59 -24.11 4.12
N ILE A 677 3.59 -23.21 4.21
CA ILE A 677 3.82 -21.81 4.61
C ILE A 677 4.41 -21.75 6.03
N LEU A 678 3.93 -22.60 6.94
CA LEU A 678 4.42 -22.66 8.32
C LEU A 678 5.87 -23.18 8.41
N ILE A 679 6.21 -24.21 7.62
CA ILE A 679 7.54 -24.82 7.60
C ILE A 679 8.56 -23.98 6.82
N ALA A 680 8.11 -23.19 5.84
CA ALA A 680 8.98 -22.39 4.99
C ALA A 680 9.90 -21.45 5.78
N TYR A 681 9.36 -20.72 6.76
CA TYR A 681 10.14 -19.75 7.53
C TYR A 681 11.33 -20.36 8.28
N PRO A 682 11.16 -21.36 9.18
CA PRO A 682 12.29 -21.95 9.88
C PRO A 682 13.32 -22.55 8.93
N LEU A 683 12.88 -23.19 7.84
CA LEU A 683 13.77 -23.77 6.84
C LEU A 683 14.68 -22.69 6.19
N PHE A 684 14.09 -21.57 5.77
CA PHE A 684 14.87 -20.47 5.17
C PHE A 684 15.79 -19.77 6.17
N THR A 685 15.41 -19.69 7.45
CA THR A 685 16.30 -19.12 8.48
C THR A 685 17.46 -20.05 8.84
N GLN A 686 17.27 -21.37 8.86
CA GLN A 686 18.33 -22.34 9.12
C GLN A 686 19.39 -22.35 8.00
N ILE A 687 18.98 -22.17 6.75
CA ILE A 687 19.87 -22.04 5.57
C ILE A 687 20.76 -20.79 5.63
N ASN A 688 20.30 -19.73 6.32
CA ASN A 688 21.10 -18.54 6.55
C ASN A 688 22.05 -18.70 7.75
N LEU A 689 21.72 -19.55 8.73
CA LEU A 689 22.58 -19.87 9.87
C LEU A 689 23.72 -20.84 9.54
N SER A 690 23.52 -21.78 8.62
CA SER A 690 24.53 -22.78 8.24
C SER A 690 25.74 -22.21 7.46
N MET A 691 25.78 -20.91 7.18
CA MET A 691 27.01 -20.25 6.71
C MET A 691 27.91 -19.75 7.85
N GLY A 692 27.47 -19.80 9.11
CA GLY A 692 28.23 -19.28 10.25
C GLY A 692 28.89 -20.35 11.13
N ILE A 693 28.62 -21.64 10.93
CA ILE A 693 29.12 -22.72 11.80
C ILE A 693 29.30 -24.01 11.00
N CYS A 694 30.34 -24.11 10.18
CA CYS A 694 30.91 -25.41 9.80
C CYS A 694 32.43 -25.32 9.92
N PRO A 695 33.08 -26.21 10.69
CA PRO A 695 34.52 -26.19 10.86
C PRO A 695 35.23 -26.51 9.53
N PRO A 696 36.43 -25.97 9.27
CA PRO A 696 36.98 -25.88 7.90
C PRO A 696 37.54 -27.18 7.31
N ASN A 697 37.46 -28.32 8.00
CA ASN A 697 38.41 -29.42 7.75
C ASN A 697 37.83 -30.74 7.25
N THR A 698 36.60 -30.80 6.74
CA THR A 698 36.14 -32.01 6.04
C THR A 698 35.34 -31.67 4.78
N PHE A 699 35.86 -32.16 3.66
CA PHE A 699 35.36 -32.15 2.27
C PHE A 699 35.75 -30.97 1.37
N GLU A 700 36.60 -31.32 0.40
CA GLU A 700 36.80 -30.67 -0.90
C GLU A 700 35.47 -30.62 -1.71
N GLY A 701 34.54 -29.79 -1.26
CA GLY A 701 33.16 -29.81 -1.77
C GLY A 701 32.40 -28.51 -1.58
N GLY A 702 33.03 -27.34 -1.76
CA GLY A 702 32.35 -26.03 -1.74
C GLY A 702 31.20 -25.90 -2.76
N ALA A 703 31.21 -26.72 -3.82
CA ALA A 703 30.11 -26.80 -4.78
C ALA A 703 28.87 -27.56 -4.25
N LEU A 704 29.05 -28.47 -3.27
CA LEU A 704 27.96 -29.34 -2.80
C LEU A 704 26.98 -28.58 -1.90
N SER A 705 27.45 -27.73 -0.98
CA SER A 705 26.58 -26.96 -0.07
C SER A 705 25.73 -25.91 -0.82
N SER A 706 26.29 -25.31 -1.88
CA SER A 706 25.56 -24.41 -2.78
C SER A 706 24.50 -25.14 -3.62
N GLY A 707 24.80 -26.39 -4.05
CA GLY A 707 23.86 -27.24 -4.79
C GLY A 707 22.62 -27.63 -3.98
N HIS A 708 22.79 -28.02 -2.72
CA HIS A 708 21.67 -28.40 -1.84
C HIS A 708 20.67 -27.25 -1.64
N ASN A 709 21.17 -26.03 -1.44
CA ASN A 709 20.32 -24.84 -1.29
C ASN A 709 19.53 -24.53 -2.57
N PHE A 710 20.16 -24.63 -3.74
CA PHE A 710 19.50 -24.42 -5.03
C PHE A 710 18.41 -25.47 -5.30
N CYS A 711 18.69 -26.75 -5.04
CA CYS A 711 17.71 -27.84 -5.16
C CYS A 711 16.48 -27.60 -4.27
N LEU A 712 16.67 -27.08 -3.06
CA LEU A 712 15.55 -26.77 -2.18
C LEU A 712 14.66 -25.64 -2.71
N PHE A 713 15.24 -24.58 -3.30
CA PHE A 713 14.45 -23.55 -3.97
C PHE A 713 13.64 -24.12 -5.14
N ILE A 714 14.23 -25.00 -5.95
CA ILE A 714 13.51 -25.70 -7.03
C ILE A 714 12.28 -26.44 -6.47
N ILE A 715 12.47 -27.20 -5.38
CA ILE A 715 11.38 -27.92 -4.73
C ILE A 715 10.28 -26.96 -4.28
N PHE A 716 10.60 -25.85 -3.62
CA PHE A 716 9.59 -24.89 -3.18
C PHE A 716 8.85 -24.21 -4.34
N PHE A 717 9.54 -23.84 -5.43
CA PHE A 717 8.88 -23.28 -6.61
C PHE A 717 7.91 -24.29 -7.24
N LEU A 718 8.33 -25.56 -7.37
CA LEU A 718 7.48 -26.65 -7.87
C LEU A 718 6.28 -26.89 -6.96
N VAL A 719 6.50 -27.01 -5.65
CA VAL A 719 5.44 -27.28 -4.66
C VAL A 719 4.43 -26.12 -4.62
N SER A 720 4.89 -24.88 -4.66
CA SER A 720 4.04 -23.69 -4.77
C SER A 720 3.12 -23.79 -6.00
N GLY A 721 3.71 -24.15 -7.14
CA GLY A 721 2.97 -24.37 -8.38
C GLY A 721 1.99 -25.55 -8.29
N ILE A 722 2.39 -26.68 -7.70
CA ILE A 722 1.53 -27.88 -7.58
C ILE A 722 0.26 -27.56 -6.79
N LEU A 723 0.41 -26.88 -5.66
CA LEU A 723 -0.74 -26.49 -4.83
C LEU A 723 -1.68 -25.55 -5.57
N THR A 724 -1.12 -24.53 -6.23
CA THR A 724 -1.88 -23.54 -6.98
C THR A 724 -2.60 -24.18 -8.17
N GLY A 725 -1.90 -24.99 -8.97
CA GLY A 725 -2.44 -25.65 -10.15
C GLY A 725 -3.54 -26.67 -9.84
N SER A 726 -3.49 -27.30 -8.66
CA SER A 726 -4.54 -28.23 -8.22
C SER A 726 -5.90 -27.56 -7.99
N SER A 727 -5.93 -26.24 -7.74
CA SER A 727 -7.16 -25.50 -7.48
C SER A 727 -8.08 -25.44 -8.70
N TYR A 728 -7.50 -25.29 -9.90
CA TYR A 728 -8.21 -25.09 -11.15
C TYR A 728 -9.17 -26.26 -11.50
N PRO A 729 -8.71 -27.53 -11.59
CA PRO A 729 -9.62 -28.66 -11.86
C PRO A 729 -10.64 -28.89 -10.74
N LEU A 730 -10.27 -28.67 -9.46
CA LEU A 730 -11.15 -28.85 -8.31
C LEU A 730 -12.31 -27.84 -8.35
N SER A 731 -12.01 -26.56 -8.58
CA SER A 731 -12.99 -25.49 -8.72
C SER A 731 -13.85 -25.67 -9.97
N ALA A 732 -13.26 -26.09 -11.10
CA ALA A 732 -14.00 -26.39 -12.33
C ALA A 732 -15.05 -27.47 -12.12
N LYS A 733 -14.71 -28.57 -11.43
CA LYS A 733 -15.65 -29.67 -11.16
C LYS A 733 -16.82 -29.20 -10.30
N VAL A 734 -16.56 -28.40 -9.26
CA VAL A 734 -17.60 -27.84 -8.39
C VAL A 734 -18.56 -26.93 -9.16
N LEU A 735 -18.03 -26.02 -9.98
CA LEU A 735 -18.85 -25.10 -10.80
C LEU A 735 -19.72 -25.87 -11.81
N GLN A 736 -19.16 -26.88 -12.46
CA GLN A 736 -19.87 -27.70 -13.45
C GLN A 736 -20.94 -28.60 -12.84
N ASN A 737 -20.65 -29.25 -11.71
CA ASN A 737 -21.65 -30.05 -10.98
C ASN A 737 -22.88 -29.21 -10.55
N ASN A 738 -22.73 -27.87 -10.50
CA ASN A 738 -23.79 -26.92 -10.17
C ASN A 738 -24.38 -26.21 -11.40
N LYS A 739 -24.28 -26.83 -12.59
CA LYS A 739 -24.89 -26.38 -13.85
C LYS A 739 -24.42 -25.01 -14.36
N ILE A 740 -23.23 -24.54 -13.97
CA ILE A 740 -22.62 -23.34 -14.57
C ILE A 740 -22.12 -23.70 -15.98
N THR A 741 -22.47 -22.89 -16.98
CA THR A 741 -22.04 -23.11 -18.37
C THR A 741 -20.52 -23.20 -18.49
N LEU A 742 -20.02 -23.96 -19.47
CA LEU A 742 -18.59 -24.07 -19.79
C LEU A 742 -17.91 -22.69 -19.88
N LEU A 743 -18.50 -21.77 -20.66
CA LEU A 743 -17.96 -20.41 -20.86
C LEU A 743 -17.78 -19.66 -19.55
N ASN A 744 -18.87 -19.53 -18.78
CA ASN A 744 -18.82 -18.83 -17.50
C ASN A 744 -17.84 -19.50 -16.52
N THR A 745 -17.69 -20.82 -16.59
CA THR A 745 -16.71 -21.53 -15.74
C THR A 745 -15.29 -21.15 -16.12
N ALA A 746 -14.93 -21.22 -17.41
CA ALA A 746 -13.62 -20.82 -17.90
C ALA A 746 -13.32 -19.35 -17.55
N VAL A 747 -14.25 -18.43 -17.83
CA VAL A 747 -14.10 -17.01 -17.52
C VAL A 747 -13.94 -16.76 -16.02
N TYR A 748 -14.77 -17.37 -15.17
CA TYR A 748 -14.66 -17.15 -13.73
C TYR A 748 -13.35 -17.70 -13.17
N LEU A 749 -12.91 -18.89 -13.60
CA LEU A 749 -11.65 -19.45 -13.11
C LEU A 749 -10.46 -18.60 -13.55
N GLU A 750 -10.42 -18.23 -14.82
CA GLU A 750 -9.37 -17.40 -15.39
C GLU A 750 -9.27 -16.04 -14.70
N PHE A 751 -10.42 -15.37 -14.55
CA PHE A 751 -10.51 -14.09 -13.87
C PHE A 751 -10.06 -14.19 -12.41
N LEU A 752 -10.57 -15.17 -11.67
CA LEU A 752 -10.31 -15.26 -10.23
C LEU A 752 -8.86 -15.63 -9.95
N ASP A 753 -8.27 -16.54 -10.73
CA ASP A 753 -6.87 -16.94 -10.56
C ASP A 753 -5.91 -15.76 -10.75
N HIS A 754 -6.06 -15.06 -11.89
CA HIS A 754 -5.24 -13.90 -12.23
C HIS A 754 -5.52 -12.70 -11.32
N TRP A 755 -6.76 -12.43 -10.91
CA TRP A 755 -7.02 -11.37 -9.94
C TRP A 755 -6.50 -11.70 -8.54
N GLY A 756 -6.43 -12.99 -8.19
CA GLY A 756 -5.73 -13.48 -7.02
C GLY A 756 -4.23 -13.13 -7.10
N GLY A 757 -3.57 -13.52 -8.18
CA GLY A 757 -2.16 -13.22 -8.45
C GLY A 757 -1.87 -11.72 -8.53
N SER A 758 -2.77 -10.96 -9.14
CA SER A 758 -2.72 -9.49 -9.19
C SER A 758 -2.74 -8.91 -7.77
N GLY A 759 -3.73 -9.31 -6.96
CA GLY A 759 -3.81 -8.93 -5.55
C GLY A 759 -2.53 -9.24 -4.78
N ALA A 760 -1.88 -10.38 -5.05
CA ALA A 760 -0.61 -10.76 -4.45
C ALA A 760 0.55 -9.84 -4.89
N GLY A 761 0.65 -9.50 -6.18
CA GLY A 761 1.62 -8.51 -6.67
C GLY A 761 1.49 -7.16 -5.96
N LEU A 762 0.26 -6.66 -5.82
CA LEU A 762 0.00 -5.38 -5.15
C LEU A 762 0.16 -5.46 -3.63
N ILE A 763 -0.38 -6.47 -2.96
CA ILE A 763 -0.40 -6.48 -1.48
C ILE A 763 0.91 -7.05 -0.94
N THR A 764 1.37 -8.19 -1.45
CA THR A 764 2.53 -8.90 -0.90
C THR A 764 3.84 -8.22 -1.27
N GLY A 765 4.05 -7.98 -2.57
CA GLY A 765 5.30 -7.40 -3.07
C GLY A 765 5.50 -5.94 -2.69
N LEU A 766 4.44 -5.13 -2.76
CA LEU A 766 4.53 -3.69 -2.50
C LEU A 766 4.36 -3.32 -1.02
N PHE A 767 3.49 -4.02 -0.26
CA PHE A 767 3.22 -3.68 1.15
C PHE A 767 3.78 -4.71 2.14
N MET A 768 3.44 -6.00 2.04
CA MET A 768 3.73 -6.94 3.12
C MET A 768 5.24 -7.18 3.29
N ILE A 769 5.99 -7.50 2.22
CA ILE A 769 7.42 -7.81 2.34
C ILE A 769 8.23 -6.59 2.83
N PRO A 770 8.12 -5.39 2.21
CA PRO A 770 8.94 -4.25 2.64
C PRO A 770 8.59 -3.74 4.05
N LEU A 771 7.30 -3.80 4.44
CA LEU A 771 6.84 -3.24 5.72
C LEU A 771 6.97 -4.22 6.89
N LEU A 772 6.65 -5.49 6.65
CA LEU A 772 6.50 -6.49 7.70
C LEU A 772 7.68 -7.47 7.76
N GLY A 773 8.47 -7.55 6.69
CA GLY A 773 9.46 -8.60 6.50
C GLY A 773 8.81 -9.95 6.17
N ILE A 774 9.64 -10.96 5.93
CA ILE A 774 9.20 -12.27 5.42
C ILE A 774 8.36 -13.02 6.46
N PHE A 775 8.81 -13.07 7.72
CA PHE A 775 8.14 -13.83 8.78
C PHE A 775 6.67 -13.43 8.95
N ASN A 776 6.44 -12.14 9.15
CA ASN A 776 5.11 -11.60 9.38
C ASN A 776 4.22 -11.71 8.13
N THR A 777 4.83 -11.63 6.93
CA THR A 777 4.13 -11.88 5.67
C THR A 777 3.61 -13.31 5.63
N LEU A 778 4.47 -14.30 5.90
CA LEU A 778 4.08 -15.72 5.96
C LEU A 778 3.00 -15.98 7.03
N LEU A 779 3.08 -15.32 8.18
CA LEU A 779 2.05 -15.43 9.23
C LEU A 779 0.67 -14.95 8.75
N ILE A 780 0.61 -13.86 7.99
CA ILE A 780 -0.65 -13.36 7.41
C ILE A 780 -1.17 -14.31 6.34
N LEU A 781 -0.29 -14.83 5.46
CA LEU A 781 -0.68 -15.82 4.45
C LEU A 781 -1.21 -17.11 5.10
N PHE A 782 -0.57 -17.57 6.18
CA PHE A 782 -1.06 -18.69 6.99
C PHE A 782 -2.43 -18.39 7.59
N SER A 783 -2.63 -17.18 8.12
CA SER A 783 -3.91 -16.76 8.70
C SER A 783 -5.04 -16.74 7.67
N ILE A 784 -4.75 -16.29 6.44
CA ILE A 784 -5.69 -16.37 5.30
C ILE A 784 -6.06 -17.84 5.02
N CYS A 785 -5.06 -18.72 4.93
CA CYS A 785 -5.27 -20.15 4.68
C CYS A 785 -6.08 -20.81 5.80
N PHE A 786 -5.77 -20.50 7.06
CA PHE A 786 -6.47 -21.02 8.24
C PHE A 786 -7.94 -20.61 8.28
N ILE A 787 -8.24 -19.34 7.97
CA ILE A 787 -9.63 -18.85 7.88
C ILE A 787 -10.42 -19.60 6.81
N LEU A 788 -9.79 -19.95 5.68
CA LEU A 788 -10.46 -20.75 4.64
C LEU A 788 -10.73 -22.18 5.09
N ILE A 789 -9.76 -22.81 5.74
CA ILE A 789 -9.93 -24.16 6.32
C ILE A 789 -11.16 -24.18 7.22
N ILE A 790 -11.32 -23.18 8.11
CA ILE A 790 -12.51 -23.05 8.96
C ILE A 790 -13.79 -22.99 8.12
N PHE A 791 -13.85 -22.17 7.07
CA PHE A 791 -15.07 -22.07 6.25
C PHE A 791 -15.40 -23.33 5.46
N PHE A 792 -14.41 -24.10 5.04
CA PHE A 792 -14.64 -25.38 4.34
C PHE A 792 -15.03 -26.49 5.32
N VAL A 793 -14.44 -26.53 6.52
CA VAL A 793 -14.83 -27.46 7.60
C VAL A 793 -16.27 -27.20 8.04
N LEU A 794 -16.67 -25.94 8.18
CA LEU A 794 -18.06 -25.57 8.52
C LEU A 794 -19.10 -26.04 7.48
N GLU A 795 -18.71 -26.34 6.24
CA GLU A 795 -19.64 -26.94 5.25
C GLU A 795 -19.70 -28.47 5.31
N ILE A 796 -18.77 -29.11 6.03
CA ILE A 796 -18.78 -30.55 6.29
C ILE A 796 -19.65 -30.85 7.53
N ILE A 797 -19.67 -29.95 8.51
CA ILE A 797 -20.44 -30.11 9.76
C ILE A 797 -21.95 -29.94 9.46
N PRO A 798 -22.83 -30.89 9.85
CA PRO A 798 -24.26 -30.80 9.60
C PRO A 798 -24.89 -29.62 10.36
N PRO A 799 -25.89 -28.92 9.77
CA PRO A 799 -26.46 -27.68 10.29
C PRO A 799 -27.28 -27.81 11.59
N ASN A 800 -27.31 -28.97 12.24
CA ASN A 800 -28.17 -29.24 13.40
C ASN A 800 -27.72 -28.56 14.71
N PHE A 801 -26.53 -27.93 14.73
CA PHE A 801 -25.96 -27.37 15.97
C PHE A 801 -26.30 -25.90 16.25
N ILE A 802 -26.99 -25.19 15.33
CA ILE A 802 -27.35 -23.77 15.53
C ILE A 802 -28.81 -23.59 15.12
N THR A 803 -29.69 -23.36 16.10
CA THR A 803 -31.14 -23.18 15.94
C THR A 803 -31.48 -22.00 15.02
N ARG A 804 -31.66 -22.31 13.73
CA ARG A 804 -31.66 -21.37 12.60
C ARG A 804 -33.01 -20.73 12.28
N GLU A 805 -34.11 -21.25 12.81
CA GLU A 805 -35.43 -21.04 12.20
C GLU A 805 -36.16 -19.74 12.56
N ARG A 806 -35.82 -19.06 13.66
CA ARG A 806 -36.67 -17.94 14.16
C ARG A 806 -36.15 -16.52 13.95
N ILE A 807 -34.85 -16.31 13.70
CA ILE A 807 -34.27 -14.94 13.74
C ILE A 807 -34.37 -14.19 12.39
N PHE A 808 -34.36 -14.88 11.25
CA PHE A 808 -34.06 -14.25 9.95
C PHE A 808 -35.13 -14.36 8.85
N LYS A 809 -36.34 -14.86 9.15
CA LYS A 809 -37.42 -15.07 8.15
C LYS A 809 -38.05 -13.77 7.62
N VAL A 810 -37.81 -12.61 8.26
CA VAL A 810 -38.38 -11.32 7.82
C VAL A 810 -37.35 -10.55 6.99
N SER A 811 -37.59 -10.46 5.68
CA SER A 811 -36.78 -9.70 4.72
C SER A 811 -36.99 -8.19 4.83
N SER A 812 -36.49 -7.58 5.90
CA SER A 812 -36.60 -6.11 6.09
C SER A 812 -35.68 -5.29 5.17
N PHE A 813 -34.76 -5.90 4.42
CA PHE A 813 -33.79 -5.14 3.60
C PHE A 813 -33.42 -5.84 2.26
N PRO A 814 -33.66 -5.20 1.09
CA PRO A 814 -33.20 -5.70 -0.20
C PRO A 814 -31.69 -5.46 -0.48
N TYR A 815 -31.01 -4.57 0.24
CA TYR A 815 -29.59 -4.22 0.01
C TYR A 815 -28.70 -4.40 1.23
N ILE A 816 -28.74 -5.56 1.90
CA ILE A 816 -27.90 -5.82 3.09
C ILE A 816 -26.39 -5.66 2.80
N ARG A 817 -25.99 -5.90 1.54
CA ARG A 817 -24.60 -5.83 1.11
C ARG A 817 -24.05 -4.41 1.23
N THR A 818 -24.83 -3.39 0.91
CA THR A 818 -24.38 -1.99 1.01
C THR A 818 -24.20 -1.55 2.45
N SER A 819 -25.04 -2.01 3.39
CA SER A 819 -24.88 -1.69 4.81
C SER A 819 -23.63 -2.32 5.46
N TYR A 820 -23.25 -3.54 5.10
CA TYR A 820 -22.01 -4.16 5.59
C TYR A 820 -20.77 -3.57 4.92
N ILE A 821 -20.86 -3.23 3.63
CA ILE A 821 -19.78 -2.51 2.93
C ILE A 821 -19.57 -1.14 3.57
N LEU A 822 -20.63 -0.40 3.87
CA LEU A 822 -20.53 0.90 4.52
C LEU A 822 -20.00 0.78 5.96
N LEU A 823 -20.40 -0.23 6.73
CA LEU A 823 -19.86 -0.50 8.07
C LEU A 823 -18.37 -0.88 8.01
N ALA A 824 -17.99 -1.76 7.08
CA ALA A 824 -16.61 -2.16 6.88
C ALA A 824 -15.74 -0.98 6.43
N VAL A 825 -16.20 -0.20 5.45
CA VAL A 825 -15.53 1.03 5.02
C VAL A 825 -15.39 2.00 6.18
N SER A 826 -16.44 2.21 6.98
CA SER A 826 -16.41 3.11 8.13
C SER A 826 -15.46 2.62 9.23
N LEU A 827 -15.45 1.33 9.57
CA LEU A 827 -14.53 0.74 10.54
C LEU A 827 -13.08 0.77 10.04
N ILE A 828 -12.85 0.44 8.77
CA ILE A 828 -11.52 0.51 8.14
C ILE A 828 -11.02 1.96 8.18
N PHE A 829 -11.88 2.94 7.90
CA PHE A 829 -11.50 4.35 7.90
C PHE A 829 -11.24 4.87 9.32
N ILE A 830 -12.11 4.56 10.28
CA ILE A 830 -11.97 4.94 11.70
C ILE A 830 -10.70 4.32 12.29
N ILE A 831 -10.44 3.03 12.06
CA ILE A 831 -9.28 2.34 12.63
C ILE A 831 -7.98 2.79 11.97
N ASN A 832 -7.95 2.96 10.64
CA ASN A 832 -6.78 3.51 9.94
C ASN A 832 -6.40 4.88 10.49
N PHE A 833 -7.40 5.73 10.71
CA PHE A 833 -7.17 7.10 11.10
C PHE A 833 -6.86 7.27 12.59
N TYR A 834 -7.45 6.43 13.45
CA TYR A 834 -7.14 6.39 14.87
C TYR A 834 -5.72 5.87 15.16
N LEU A 835 -5.28 4.82 14.44
CA LEU A 835 -3.91 4.30 14.58
C LEU A 835 -2.85 5.31 14.11
N LEU A 836 -3.23 6.20 13.20
CA LEU A 836 -2.38 7.27 12.69
C LEU A 836 -2.10 8.39 13.68
N GLU A 837 -3.03 8.63 14.60
CA GLU A 837 -2.97 9.77 15.51
C GLU A 837 -2.09 9.50 16.74
N ARG A 838 -1.89 8.23 17.11
CA ARG A 838 -1.02 7.84 18.25
C ARG A 838 0.45 8.26 18.10
N LYS A 839 0.88 8.81 16.94
CA LYS A 839 2.26 9.24 16.69
C LYS A 839 2.45 10.71 16.33
N LYS A 840 1.41 11.54 16.32
CA LYS A 840 1.57 13.00 16.28
C LYS A 840 1.23 13.57 17.64
N THR A 841 2.21 13.56 18.54
CA THR A 841 2.26 14.55 19.62
C THR A 841 2.41 15.92 18.98
N ILE A 842 1.28 16.52 18.61
CA ILE A 842 1.15 17.97 18.52
C ILE A 842 1.20 18.42 19.97
N TYR A 843 2.14 19.31 20.30
CA TYR A 843 2.12 20.03 21.57
C TYR A 843 0.75 20.71 21.69
N GLN A 844 -0.14 20.11 22.47
CA GLN A 844 -1.37 20.74 22.90
C GLN A 844 -1.17 21.07 24.37
N VAL A 845 -0.83 22.33 24.66
CA VAL A 845 -0.96 22.84 26.02
C VAL A 845 -2.44 23.22 26.17
N PRO A 846 -3.21 22.57 27.06
CA PRO A 846 -4.58 23.02 27.32
C PRO A 846 -4.53 24.47 27.80
N LEU A 847 -5.39 25.35 27.30
CA LEU A 847 -5.41 26.76 27.71
C LEU A 847 -5.50 26.91 29.24
N GLN A 848 -6.24 25.99 29.88
CA GLN A 848 -6.38 25.86 31.34
C GLN A 848 -5.05 25.65 32.09
N ALA A 849 -4.02 25.09 31.45
CA ALA A 849 -2.69 24.91 32.04
C ALA A 849 -1.88 26.22 32.06
N LEU A 850 -2.30 27.24 31.30
CA LEU A 850 -1.69 28.58 31.24
C LEU A 850 -2.39 29.57 32.19
N GLU A 851 -3.46 29.16 32.87
CA GLU A 851 -4.31 30.02 33.69
C GLU A 851 -4.09 29.77 35.20
N LYS A 852 -4.13 30.84 36.00
CA LYS A 852 -4.11 30.73 37.47
C LYS A 852 -5.52 30.39 37.99
N LYS A 853 -5.61 29.72 39.15
CA LYS A 853 -6.90 29.47 39.83
C LYS A 853 -7.67 30.79 40.01
N GLY A 854 -8.85 30.91 39.39
CA GLY A 854 -9.72 32.08 39.52
C GLY A 854 -10.05 32.85 38.23
N CYS A 855 -9.58 32.39 37.06
CA CYS A 855 -9.96 32.98 35.78
C CYS A 855 -11.37 32.51 35.33
N PHE A 856 -12.11 33.37 34.63
CA PHE A 856 -13.39 33.04 34.01
C PHE A 856 -13.39 33.38 32.53
N ARG A 857 -14.12 32.58 31.73
CA ARG A 857 -14.26 32.81 30.29
C ARG A 857 -15.36 33.84 30.04
N GLN A 858 -15.04 34.87 29.27
CA GLN A 858 -15.97 35.89 28.82
C GLN A 858 -16.12 35.79 27.29
N GLU A 859 -17.35 35.70 26.79
CA GLU A 859 -17.60 35.50 25.36
C GLU A 859 -17.76 36.79 24.54
N SER A 860 -18.12 37.90 25.18
CA SER A 860 -18.32 39.20 24.54
C SER A 860 -17.28 40.22 25.01
N PRO A 861 -16.67 41.03 24.12
CA PRO A 861 -16.94 41.18 22.70
C PRO A 861 -16.13 40.23 21.79
N PHE A 862 -15.30 39.36 22.36
CA PHE A 862 -14.66 38.19 21.77
C PHE A 862 -14.36 37.16 22.88
N PRO A 863 -14.21 35.86 22.57
CA PRO A 863 -13.89 34.83 23.56
C PRO A 863 -12.51 35.09 24.18
N ALA A 864 -12.48 35.52 25.44
CA ALA A 864 -11.27 35.79 26.21
C ALA A 864 -11.37 35.15 27.60
N TYR A 865 -10.24 34.72 28.14
CA TYR A 865 -10.15 34.32 29.54
C TYR A 865 -9.70 35.53 30.36
N VAL A 866 -10.51 35.91 31.34
CA VAL A 866 -10.26 37.05 32.22
C VAL A 866 -9.77 36.53 33.55
N CYS A 867 -8.57 36.96 33.94
CA CYS A 867 -7.97 36.62 35.22
C CYS A 867 -7.79 37.90 36.05
N GLU A 868 -8.20 37.86 37.32
CA GLU A 868 -7.87 38.92 38.29
C GLU A 868 -6.38 38.85 38.65
N ALA A 869 -5.64 39.91 38.31
CA ALA A 869 -4.25 40.09 38.71
C ALA A 869 -4.14 41.28 39.69
N LYS A 870 -3.02 41.37 40.42
CA LYS A 870 -2.76 42.44 41.41
C LYS A 870 -2.80 43.86 40.82
N GLU A 871 -2.63 44.00 39.51
CA GLU A 871 -2.57 45.28 38.77
C GLU A 871 -3.76 45.50 37.81
N GLY A 872 -4.81 44.68 37.89
CA GLY A 872 -6.02 44.78 37.05
C GLY A 872 -6.46 43.47 36.39
N LYS A 873 -7.49 43.54 35.54
CA LYS A 873 -8.00 42.38 34.77
C LYS A 873 -7.07 42.07 33.60
N THR A 874 -6.45 40.90 33.58
CA THR A 874 -5.66 40.42 32.44
C THR A 874 -6.53 39.61 31.50
N PHE A 875 -6.29 39.73 30.19
CA PHE A 875 -7.06 39.04 29.15
C PHE A 875 -6.15 38.08 28.39
N THR A 876 -6.55 36.81 28.28
CA THR A 876 -5.89 35.83 27.42
C THR A 876 -6.75 35.55 26.21
N LEU A 877 -6.21 35.80 25.03
CA LEU A 877 -6.85 35.66 23.72
C LEU A 877 -6.28 34.46 22.97
N GLU A 878 -7.15 33.73 22.28
CA GLU A 878 -6.75 32.61 21.43
C GLU A 878 -6.83 33.02 19.94
N SER A 879 -5.73 32.86 19.21
CA SER A 879 -5.61 33.35 17.83
C SER A 879 -6.57 32.71 16.85
N ARG A 880 -7.01 31.48 17.09
CA ARG A 880 -8.02 30.82 16.26
C ARG A 880 -9.34 31.61 16.17
N ASN A 881 -9.67 32.39 17.20
CA ASN A 881 -10.92 33.13 17.25
C ASN A 881 -10.90 34.42 16.41
N PHE A 882 -9.71 34.95 16.12
CA PHE A 882 -9.57 36.23 15.43
C PHE A 882 -8.65 36.20 14.21
N ALA A 883 -7.82 35.17 14.00
CA ALA A 883 -6.91 35.03 12.87
C ALA A 883 -6.91 33.60 12.28
N PRO A 884 -8.08 33.01 11.92
CA PRO A 884 -8.14 31.63 11.43
C PRO A 884 -7.55 31.43 10.02
N GLY A 885 -7.37 32.52 9.25
CA GLY A 885 -6.91 32.49 7.86
C GLY A 885 -5.39 32.41 7.69
N ILE A 886 -4.61 32.79 8.71
CA ILE A 886 -3.16 32.90 8.62
C ILE A 886 -2.50 31.52 8.77
N ARG A 887 -1.57 31.21 7.86
CA ARG A 887 -0.90 29.90 7.78
C ARG A 887 0.62 30.08 7.80
N GLY A 888 1.29 29.28 8.62
CA GLY A 888 2.74 29.08 8.56
C GLY A 888 3.12 28.07 7.49
N PHE A 889 4.40 27.71 7.45
CA PHE A 889 5.00 26.83 6.45
C PHE A 889 4.32 25.45 6.37
N SER A 890 3.90 24.90 7.52
CA SER A 890 3.29 23.56 7.59
C SER A 890 1.79 23.55 7.95
N GLY A 891 1.14 24.72 8.01
CA GLY A 891 -0.29 24.86 8.30
C GLY A 891 -0.63 26.00 9.26
N GLY A 892 -1.86 26.01 9.81
CA GLY A 892 -2.29 27.03 10.77
C GLY A 892 -1.54 26.97 12.10
N ILE A 893 -1.32 28.14 12.71
CA ILE A 893 -0.66 28.32 14.02
C ILE A 893 -1.68 28.92 15.00
N ASN A 894 -1.83 28.30 16.17
CA ASN A 894 -2.70 28.76 17.24
C ASN A 894 -1.89 29.28 18.42
N LEU A 895 -2.10 30.54 18.80
CA LEU A 895 -1.36 31.25 19.84
C LEU A 895 -2.31 31.68 20.97
N ALA A 896 -1.85 31.56 22.21
CA ALA A 896 -2.41 32.22 23.38
C ALA A 896 -1.65 33.54 23.58
N ILE A 897 -2.35 34.68 23.48
CA ILE A 897 -1.79 36.01 23.69
C ILE A 897 -2.39 36.57 24.98
N LYS A 898 -1.55 36.76 26.01
CA LYS A 898 -1.94 37.34 27.29
C LYS A 898 -1.61 38.84 27.31
N ILE A 899 -2.60 39.67 27.58
CA ILE A 899 -2.49 41.14 27.57
C ILE A 899 -2.99 41.77 28.89
N SER A 900 -2.37 42.90 29.24
CA SER A 900 -2.79 43.76 30.36
C SER A 900 -3.98 44.66 29.98
N PRO A 901 -4.68 45.30 30.96
CA PRO A 901 -5.75 46.25 30.68
C PRO A 901 -5.35 47.41 29.76
N GLN A 902 -4.07 47.77 29.74
CA GLN A 902 -3.49 48.85 28.93
C GLN A 902 -3.00 48.37 27.55
N GLY A 903 -3.25 47.09 27.20
CA GLY A 903 -2.86 46.51 25.92
C GLY A 903 -1.38 46.11 25.83
N LYS A 904 -0.69 45.92 26.97
CA LYS A 904 0.70 45.44 27.00
C LYS A 904 0.73 43.91 26.94
N ILE A 905 1.59 43.34 26.09
CA ILE A 905 1.73 41.88 25.92
C ILE A 905 2.55 41.33 27.10
N GLU A 906 1.93 40.50 27.95
CA GLU A 906 2.60 39.86 29.08
C GLU A 906 3.30 38.55 28.67
N GLU A 907 2.63 37.78 27.81
CA GLU A 907 3.10 36.46 27.39
C GLU A 907 2.41 36.02 26.08
N ILE A 908 3.17 35.41 25.18
CA ILE A 908 2.63 34.69 24.02
C ILE A 908 3.11 33.25 24.08
N LYS A 909 2.20 32.29 23.94
CA LYS A 909 2.54 30.86 23.86
C LYS A 909 1.85 30.20 22.69
N VAL A 910 2.51 29.21 22.11
CA VAL A 910 1.88 28.37 21.10
C VAL A 910 0.98 27.33 21.77
N ILE A 911 -0.30 27.32 21.40
CA ILE A 911 -1.30 26.34 21.85
C ILE A 911 -1.26 25.11 20.94
N GLU A 912 -1.17 25.33 19.63
CA GLU A 912 -1.20 24.28 18.62
C GLU A 912 -0.49 24.76 17.34
N HIS A 913 0.34 23.91 16.73
CA HIS A 913 0.92 24.20 15.42
C HIS A 913 1.19 22.90 14.65
N LYS A 914 1.40 23.02 13.33
CA LYS A 914 1.78 21.90 12.45
C LYS A 914 3.22 22.00 11.93
N GLU A 915 3.95 23.02 12.39
CA GLU A 915 5.34 23.26 12.04
C GLU A 915 6.27 22.07 12.34
N SER A 916 7.27 21.88 11.48
CA SER A 916 8.25 20.81 11.62
C SER A 916 9.00 20.96 12.95
N PRO A 917 9.32 19.87 13.69
CA PRO A 917 9.95 19.93 15.02
C PRO A 917 11.22 20.79 15.12
N PHE A 918 11.95 20.93 14.01
CA PHE A 918 13.14 21.77 13.89
C PHE A 918 12.84 23.28 13.98
N TYR A 919 11.68 23.73 13.50
CA TYR A 919 11.26 25.13 13.59
C TYR A 919 10.72 25.49 14.98
N VAL A 920 10.46 24.51 15.85
CA VAL A 920 9.89 24.72 17.20
C VAL A 920 10.94 25.12 18.22
N GLY A 921 12.18 24.64 18.07
CA GLY A 921 13.25 24.86 19.06
C GLY A 921 13.67 26.32 19.26
N GLY A 922 13.28 27.23 18.37
CA GLY A 922 13.52 28.67 18.47
C GLY A 922 12.26 29.52 18.69
N ILE A 923 11.05 28.94 18.60
CA ILE A 923 9.80 29.71 18.67
C ILE A 923 9.65 30.40 20.02
N ASP A 924 9.97 29.74 21.13
CA ASP A 924 9.85 30.37 22.45
C ASP A 924 10.79 31.59 22.60
N LYS A 925 12.00 31.52 22.03
CA LYS A 925 12.93 32.66 21.98
C LYS A 925 12.42 33.78 21.06
N PHE A 926 11.81 33.42 19.93
CA PHE A 926 11.18 34.37 19.02
C PHE A 926 9.98 35.08 19.66
N LEU A 927 9.10 34.32 20.32
CA LEU A 927 7.92 34.84 21.02
C LEU A 927 8.27 35.75 22.20
N ALA A 928 9.43 35.52 22.84
CA ALA A 928 9.92 36.38 23.91
C ALA A 928 10.16 37.83 23.46
N GLN A 929 10.41 38.09 22.16
CA GLN A 929 10.62 39.44 21.62
C GLN A 929 9.37 40.33 21.70
N PHE A 930 8.17 39.73 21.79
CA PHE A 930 6.90 40.46 21.92
C PHE A 930 6.58 40.81 23.39
N LYS A 931 7.25 40.19 24.36
CA LYS A 931 6.97 40.41 25.78
C LYS A 931 7.32 41.85 26.18
N GLY A 932 6.37 42.53 26.81
CA GLY A 932 6.51 43.90 27.28
C GLY A 932 6.23 44.98 26.23
N ARG A 933 6.02 44.60 24.95
CA ARG A 933 5.59 45.51 23.87
C ARG A 933 4.09 45.78 23.95
N PHE A 934 3.63 46.89 23.38
CA PHE A 934 2.19 47.15 23.29
C PHE A 934 1.60 46.49 22.05
N LEU A 935 0.39 45.92 22.18
CA LEU A 935 -0.31 45.27 21.08
C LEU A 935 -0.60 46.23 19.91
N LYS A 936 -0.69 47.55 20.17
CA LYS A 936 -0.88 48.60 19.15
C LYS A 936 0.34 48.85 18.24
N GLU A 937 1.51 48.30 18.58
CA GLU A 937 2.71 48.44 17.76
C GLU A 937 2.61 47.55 16.51
N LYS A 938 3.00 48.06 15.34
CA LYS A 938 3.07 47.27 14.11
C LYS A 938 4.41 46.54 14.07
N PHE A 939 4.37 45.21 14.10
CA PHE A 939 5.58 44.37 14.04
C PHE A 939 5.89 43.97 12.59
N SER A 940 7.18 43.98 12.23
CA SER A 940 7.68 43.48 10.94
C SER A 940 9.09 42.90 11.10
N LEU A 941 9.43 41.90 10.27
CA LEU A 941 10.74 41.26 10.28
C LEU A 941 11.84 42.26 9.88
N GLY A 942 12.95 42.25 10.61
CA GLY A 942 14.15 43.05 10.30
C GLY A 942 14.12 44.51 10.73
N ASN A 943 12.95 45.06 11.09
CA ASN A 943 12.84 46.37 11.74
C ASN A 943 12.76 46.22 13.26
N ASN A 944 11.69 45.60 13.75
CA ASN A 944 11.35 45.63 15.18
C ASN A 944 11.31 44.23 15.82
N VAL A 945 11.43 43.17 15.00
CA VAL A 945 11.49 41.76 15.42
C VAL A 945 12.49 41.01 14.52
N GLU A 946 13.41 40.27 15.11
CA GLU A 946 14.41 39.47 14.39
C GLU A 946 13.85 38.11 13.98
N ALA A 947 14.07 37.72 12.72
CA ALA A 947 13.62 36.44 12.19
C ALA A 947 14.38 35.25 12.83
N THR A 948 13.70 34.12 13.01
CA THR A 948 14.41 32.87 13.35
C THR A 948 15.00 32.25 12.08
N SER A 949 16.30 31.96 12.09
CA SER A 949 17.01 31.37 10.94
C SER A 949 16.31 30.10 10.42
N GLY A 950 16.03 30.08 9.11
CA GLY A 950 15.32 28.99 8.43
C GLY A 950 13.80 28.96 8.60
N ALA A 951 13.20 29.82 9.42
CA ALA A 951 11.76 29.83 9.73
C ALA A 951 11.05 31.12 9.31
N THR A 952 11.45 31.74 8.19
CA THR A 952 10.96 33.06 7.75
C THR A 952 9.45 33.08 7.52
N ILE A 953 8.89 32.07 6.86
CA ILE A 953 7.43 31.96 6.60
C ILE A 953 6.65 31.82 7.90
N THR A 954 7.12 30.97 8.82
CA THR A 954 6.51 30.74 10.13
C THR A 954 6.60 31.97 11.03
N SER A 955 7.74 32.68 11.01
CA SER A 955 7.96 33.92 11.76
C SER A 955 7.04 35.04 11.25
N THR A 956 6.89 35.15 9.93
CA THR A 956 5.98 36.10 9.28
C THR A 956 4.53 35.81 9.68
N ALA A 957 4.10 34.55 9.62
CA ALA A 957 2.75 34.14 10.02
C ALA A 957 2.45 34.46 11.51
N ILE A 958 3.40 34.27 12.42
CA ILE A 958 3.23 34.65 13.83
C ILE A 958 3.08 36.18 13.98
N ILE A 959 3.90 36.96 13.28
CA ILE A 959 3.80 38.43 13.26
C ILE A 959 2.45 38.88 12.74
N ASP A 960 1.98 38.29 11.64
CA ASP A 960 0.68 38.61 11.05
C ASP A 960 -0.46 38.30 12.01
N ILE A 961 -0.40 37.17 12.74
CA ILE A 961 -1.39 36.83 13.78
C ILE A 961 -1.41 37.88 14.90
N VAL A 962 -0.25 38.34 15.37
CA VAL A 962 -0.16 39.36 16.43
C VAL A 962 -0.67 40.72 15.94
N ASN A 963 -0.31 41.13 14.73
CA ASN A 963 -0.80 42.37 14.11
C ASN A 963 -2.32 42.32 13.87
N GLU A 964 -2.88 41.17 13.46
CA GLU A 964 -4.33 41.01 13.29
C GLU A 964 -5.07 41.03 14.64
N ALA A 965 -4.44 40.54 15.72
CA ALA A 965 -4.96 40.67 17.08
C ALA A 965 -5.12 42.15 17.49
N ALA A 966 -4.12 42.98 17.18
CA ALA A 966 -4.12 44.41 17.47
C ALA A 966 -5.34 45.12 16.86
N LEU A 967 -5.58 44.91 15.56
CA LEU A 967 -6.66 45.54 14.81
C LEU A 967 -8.05 45.20 15.37
N LYS A 968 -8.25 43.95 15.83
CA LYS A 968 -9.57 43.47 16.29
C LYS A 968 -9.85 43.77 17.76
N VAL A 969 -8.81 43.90 18.58
CA VAL A 969 -8.92 44.20 20.02
C VAL A 969 -9.11 45.70 20.25
N GLU A 970 -8.44 46.55 19.48
CA GLU A 970 -8.50 48.02 19.62
C GLU A 970 -9.89 48.60 19.31
N GLY A 971 -10.61 48.03 18.34
CA GLY A 971 -11.96 48.47 17.99
C GLY A 971 -13.02 48.22 19.07
N LYS A 972 -12.75 47.37 20.07
CA LYS A 972 -13.74 46.87 21.05
C LYS A 972 -13.42 47.20 22.51
N LEU A 973 -12.19 47.64 22.83
CA LEU A 973 -11.81 48.10 24.17
C LEU A 973 -12.36 49.50 24.52
N LYS A 974 -12.88 50.26 23.55
CA LYS A 974 -13.46 51.60 23.78
C LYS A 974 -14.88 51.59 24.36
N GLU A 975 -15.60 50.47 24.35
CA GLU A 975 -16.94 50.37 24.94
C GLU A 975 -16.87 50.08 26.45
N LYS A 976 -16.73 51.15 27.25
CA LYS A 976 -16.95 51.11 28.70
C LYS A 976 -18.42 50.80 29.01
N ARG A 977 -18.83 49.54 29.12
CA ARG A 977 -20.02 49.15 29.88
C ARG A 977 -19.76 47.95 30.79
N ALA A 978 -20.26 48.10 32.01
CA ALA A 978 -19.90 47.36 33.22
C ALA A 978 -20.13 45.83 33.12
N LEU A 979 -19.15 45.06 33.60
CA LEU A 979 -19.19 43.61 33.74
C LEU A 979 -19.14 43.24 35.22
N ALA A 980 -20.30 42.83 35.74
CA ALA A 980 -20.45 42.27 37.08
C ALA A 980 -19.72 40.91 37.23
N PRO A 981 -19.20 40.57 38.42
CA PRO A 981 -18.46 39.33 38.63
C PRO A 981 -19.42 38.13 38.75
N ALA A 982 -19.16 37.07 37.98
CA ALA A 982 -19.85 35.79 38.12
C ALA A 982 -19.23 34.96 39.26
N LYS A 983 -20.08 34.43 40.14
CA LYS A 983 -19.70 33.57 41.29
C LYS A 983 -18.95 32.31 40.84
N LYS A 984 -17.86 31.97 41.56
CA LYS A 984 -17.10 30.72 41.44
C LYS A 984 -17.97 29.52 41.83
N ALA A 985 -18.10 28.54 40.94
CA ALA A 985 -18.66 27.23 41.24
C ALA A 985 -17.54 26.19 41.31
N GLU A 986 -17.28 25.63 42.49
CA GLU A 986 -16.44 24.44 42.67
C GLU A 986 -17.11 23.21 42.06
N GLN A 987 -16.41 22.52 41.15
CA GLN A 987 -16.91 21.28 40.53
C GLN A 987 -16.66 20.07 41.46
N ARG A 988 -17.62 19.79 42.35
CA ARG A 988 -17.92 18.41 42.74
C ARG A 988 -18.76 17.78 41.63
N ILE A 989 -18.53 16.50 41.30
CA ILE A 989 -19.41 15.74 40.39
C ILE A 989 -20.73 15.49 41.14
N ASN A 990 -21.57 16.50 41.23
CA ASN A 990 -22.97 16.34 41.62
C ASN A 990 -23.72 15.79 40.42
N ILE A 991 -24.48 14.71 40.64
CA ILE A 991 -25.48 14.23 39.67
C ILE A 991 -26.52 15.35 39.57
N GLY A 992 -26.39 16.21 38.56
CA GLY A 992 -27.31 17.33 38.35
C GLY A 992 -28.75 16.84 38.14
N HIS A 993 -29.73 17.68 38.48
CA HIS A 993 -31.16 17.38 38.32
C HIS A 993 -31.55 16.88 36.92
N SER A 994 -30.82 17.30 35.88
CA SER A 994 -30.98 16.83 34.50
C SER A 994 -30.70 15.32 34.33
N SER A 995 -29.70 14.80 35.04
CA SER A 995 -29.29 13.39 34.98
C SER A 995 -30.29 12.48 35.68
N VAL A 996 -30.80 12.91 36.84
CA VAL A 996 -31.87 12.22 37.57
C VAL A 996 -33.14 12.19 36.73
N CYS A 997 -33.50 13.32 36.11
CA CYS A 997 -34.64 13.41 35.21
C CYS A 997 -34.52 12.42 34.03
N LEU A 998 -33.36 12.33 33.38
CA LEU A 998 -33.16 11.39 32.27
C LEU A 998 -33.32 9.92 32.67
N ILE A 999 -32.77 9.54 33.83
CA ILE A 999 -32.90 8.18 34.37
C ILE A 999 -34.37 7.88 34.70
N PHE A 1000 -35.06 8.80 35.37
CA PHE A 1000 -36.48 8.67 35.71
C PHE A 1000 -37.34 8.45 34.46
N PHE A 1001 -37.20 9.30 33.43
CA PHE A 1001 -37.95 9.14 32.18
C PHE A 1001 -37.59 7.85 31.44
N THR A 1002 -36.35 7.36 31.56
CA THR A 1002 -35.93 6.08 30.98
C THR A 1002 -36.59 4.89 31.66
N ILE A 1003 -36.60 4.85 32.99
CA ILE A 1003 -37.27 3.81 33.78
C ILE A 1003 -38.78 3.84 33.48
N LEU A 1004 -39.39 5.02 33.48
CA LEU A 1004 -40.81 5.18 33.18
C LEU A 1004 -41.15 4.72 31.76
N ALA A 1005 -40.30 5.00 30.75
CA ALA A 1005 -40.48 4.49 29.40
C ALA A 1005 -40.53 2.95 29.37
N ILE A 1006 -39.60 2.30 30.08
CA ILE A 1006 -39.50 0.85 30.14
C ILE A 1006 -40.72 0.25 30.85
N LEU A 1007 -41.15 0.83 31.97
CA LEU A 1007 -42.34 0.39 32.70
C LEU A 1007 -43.61 0.51 31.86
N ILE A 1008 -43.84 1.65 31.20
CA ILE A 1008 -44.98 1.84 30.29
C ILE A 1008 -44.91 0.86 29.12
N TYR A 1009 -43.72 0.68 28.55
CA TYR A 1009 -43.49 -0.25 27.45
C TYR A 1009 -43.79 -1.71 27.84
N MET A 1010 -43.44 -2.12 29.06
CA MET A 1010 -43.59 -3.50 29.55
C MET A 1010 -45.00 -3.80 30.05
N PHE A 1011 -45.58 -2.93 30.89
CA PHE A 1011 -46.83 -3.21 31.61
C PHE A 1011 -48.07 -2.65 30.91
N PHE A 1012 -47.94 -1.60 30.10
CA PHE A 1012 -49.07 -0.94 29.43
C PHE A 1012 -48.93 -0.85 27.90
N PRO A 1013 -48.57 -1.95 27.19
CA PRO A 1013 -48.24 -1.89 25.76
C PRO A 1013 -49.40 -1.50 24.83
N HIS A 1014 -50.66 -1.64 25.26
CA HIS A 1014 -51.86 -1.33 24.45
C HIS A 1014 -52.41 0.09 24.67
N TYR A 1015 -51.98 0.80 25.72
CA TYR A 1015 -52.54 2.10 26.13
C TYR A 1015 -51.82 3.27 25.43
N LEU A 1016 -52.20 3.57 24.19
CA LEU A 1016 -51.56 4.62 23.38
C LEU A 1016 -51.76 6.03 23.94
N VAL A 1017 -52.85 6.28 24.67
CA VAL A 1017 -53.09 7.56 25.36
C VAL A 1017 -51.99 7.83 26.39
N LEU A 1018 -51.64 6.83 27.22
CA LEU A 1018 -50.57 6.93 28.21
C LEU A 1018 -49.21 7.23 27.54
N ARG A 1019 -48.94 6.61 26.39
CA ARG A 1019 -47.75 6.90 25.58
C ARG A 1019 -47.74 8.34 25.05
N ARG A 1020 -48.88 8.88 24.59
CA ARG A 1020 -48.97 10.28 24.12
C ARG A 1020 -48.68 11.26 25.25
N ILE A 1021 -49.27 11.03 26.43
CA ILE A 1021 -49.00 11.83 27.64
C ILE A 1021 -47.51 11.78 27.98
N TYR A 1022 -46.91 10.58 27.97
CA TYR A 1022 -45.48 10.41 28.19
C TYR A 1022 -44.61 11.18 27.18
N LEU A 1023 -44.91 11.08 25.88
CA LEU A 1023 -44.17 11.81 24.84
C LEU A 1023 -44.31 13.33 24.97
N PHE A 1024 -45.48 13.82 25.39
CA PHE A 1024 -45.70 15.24 25.68
C PHE A 1024 -44.81 15.71 26.84
N LEU A 1025 -44.75 14.94 27.94
CA LEU A 1025 -43.85 15.21 29.06
C LEU A 1025 -42.37 15.17 28.64
N VAL A 1026 -41.97 14.25 27.76
CA VAL A 1026 -40.61 14.19 27.20
C VAL A 1026 -40.25 15.47 26.44
N VAL A 1027 -41.17 16.02 25.62
CA VAL A 1027 -40.94 17.29 24.90
C VAL A 1027 -40.74 18.46 25.87
N ILE A 1028 -41.56 18.54 26.93
CA ILE A 1028 -41.48 19.63 27.91
C ILE A 1028 -40.21 19.49 28.76
N PHE A 1029 -40.04 18.37 29.46
CA PHE A 1029 -38.97 18.19 30.44
C PHE A 1029 -37.62 17.91 29.79
N LEU A 1030 -37.52 16.90 28.94
CA LEU A 1030 -36.25 16.55 28.29
C LEU A 1030 -35.91 17.51 27.14
N GLY A 1031 -36.90 18.09 26.47
CA GLY A 1031 -36.70 19.09 25.41
C GLY A 1031 -36.52 20.50 25.95
N PHE A 1032 -37.61 21.19 26.31
CA PHE A 1032 -37.59 22.63 26.64
C PHE A 1032 -36.93 22.98 27.98
N ILE A 1033 -37.07 22.15 29.01
CA ILE A 1033 -36.53 22.44 30.35
C ILE A 1033 -35.03 22.10 30.41
N PHE A 1034 -34.65 20.87 30.05
CA PHE A 1034 -33.27 20.39 30.22
C PHE A 1034 -32.44 20.27 28.92
N ASN A 1035 -33.04 20.42 27.73
CA ASN A 1035 -32.40 20.26 26.41
C ASN A 1035 -31.48 19.04 26.28
N LEU A 1036 -32.00 17.88 26.70
CA LEU A 1036 -31.32 16.58 26.71
C LEU A 1036 -31.61 15.85 25.39
N THR A 1037 -30.94 16.28 24.33
CA THR A 1037 -31.02 15.65 23.00
C THR A 1037 -29.72 14.93 22.63
N PHE A 1038 -29.80 13.69 22.14
CA PHE A 1038 -28.64 13.03 21.52
C PHE A 1038 -28.46 13.56 20.09
N SER A 1039 -27.65 14.61 19.99
CA SER A 1039 -27.46 15.42 18.77
C SER A 1039 -26.34 14.89 17.86
N PHE A 1040 -26.22 15.43 16.64
CA PHE A 1040 -25.12 15.08 15.72
C PHE A 1040 -23.74 15.39 16.31
N PHE A 1041 -23.63 16.46 17.12
CA PHE A 1041 -22.42 16.77 17.88
C PHE A 1041 -21.98 15.62 18.80
N HIS A 1042 -22.93 14.99 19.49
CA HIS A 1042 -22.65 13.88 20.40
C HIS A 1042 -22.17 12.64 19.63
N LEU A 1043 -22.80 12.35 18.49
CA LEU A 1043 -22.36 11.27 17.61
C LEU A 1043 -20.97 11.54 17.01
N ALA A 1044 -20.68 12.78 16.60
CA ALA A 1044 -19.36 13.18 16.09
C ALA A 1044 -18.27 13.00 17.17
N ASN A 1045 -18.53 13.46 18.39
CA ASN A 1045 -17.63 13.32 19.53
C ASN A 1045 -17.33 11.86 19.89
N PHE A 1046 -18.34 10.99 19.79
CA PHE A 1046 -18.17 9.54 19.97
C PHE A 1046 -17.26 8.95 18.88
N LEU A 1047 -17.49 9.33 17.61
CA LEU A 1047 -16.66 8.88 16.48
C LEU A 1047 -15.20 9.37 16.56
N THR A 1048 -14.95 10.51 17.19
CA THR A 1048 -13.61 11.08 17.39
C THR A 1048 -12.94 10.66 18.70
N PHE A 1049 -13.54 9.75 19.50
CA PHE A 1049 -13.00 9.25 20.78
C PHE A 1049 -12.50 10.34 21.76
N ASN A 1050 -13.24 11.45 21.88
CA ASN A 1050 -12.83 12.53 22.78
C ASN A 1050 -13.04 12.14 24.26
N LEU A 1051 -11.97 11.77 24.97
CA LEU A 1051 -12.00 11.25 26.36
C LEU A 1051 -12.42 12.28 27.42
N SER A 1052 -12.46 13.57 27.10
CA SER A 1052 -12.91 14.62 28.03
C SER A 1052 -14.38 14.46 28.46
N ILE A 1053 -15.16 13.71 27.69
CA ILE A 1053 -16.60 13.47 27.88
C ILE A 1053 -16.89 12.67 29.16
N PHE A 1054 -16.01 11.71 29.51
CA PHE A 1054 -16.18 10.82 30.66
C PHE A 1054 -16.03 11.55 32.02
N LYS A 1055 -15.57 12.80 32.02
CA LYS A 1055 -15.38 13.61 33.24
C LYS A 1055 -16.53 14.59 33.52
N SER A 1056 -17.54 14.64 32.64
CA SER A 1056 -18.66 15.57 32.76
C SER A 1056 -19.96 14.90 33.22
N PRO A 1057 -20.87 15.61 33.92
CA PRO A 1057 -22.22 15.10 34.25
C PRO A 1057 -23.07 14.71 33.04
N GLN A 1058 -22.67 15.13 31.84
CA GLN A 1058 -23.32 14.82 30.55
C GLN A 1058 -23.02 13.40 30.04
N MET A 1059 -22.16 12.62 30.71
CA MET A 1059 -21.80 11.24 30.31
C MET A 1059 -23.02 10.33 30.13
N LEU A 1060 -24.09 10.55 30.92
CA LEU A 1060 -25.34 9.79 30.83
C LEU A 1060 -26.11 10.02 29.52
N ILE A 1061 -25.95 11.19 28.88
CA ILE A 1061 -26.54 11.48 27.56
C ILE A 1061 -25.88 10.61 26.47
N TYR A 1062 -24.64 10.17 26.67
CA TYR A 1062 -23.94 9.29 25.73
C TYR A 1062 -24.22 7.81 26.03
N SER A 1063 -24.16 7.40 27.29
CA SER A 1063 -24.24 5.99 27.68
C SER A 1063 -25.66 5.41 27.58
N ILE A 1064 -26.69 6.15 28.00
CA ILE A 1064 -28.08 5.66 28.01
C ILE A 1064 -28.58 5.33 26.59
N PRO A 1065 -28.47 6.20 25.57
CA PRO A 1065 -28.90 5.87 24.22
C PRO A 1065 -28.18 4.65 23.63
N LEU A 1066 -26.88 4.49 23.91
CA LEU A 1066 -26.07 3.37 23.42
C LEU A 1066 -26.48 2.04 24.07
N VAL A 1067 -26.65 2.03 25.39
CA VAL A 1067 -27.12 0.85 26.13
C VAL A 1067 -28.52 0.45 25.67
N LEU A 1068 -29.45 1.41 25.57
CA LEU A 1068 -30.80 1.15 25.05
C LEU A 1068 -30.78 0.68 23.59
N GLY A 1069 -29.84 1.21 22.79
CA GLY A 1069 -29.50 0.73 21.46
C GLY A 1069 -29.20 -0.77 21.46
N LEU A 1070 -28.22 -1.19 22.25
CA LEU A 1070 -27.74 -2.56 22.32
C LEU A 1070 -28.77 -3.54 22.90
N LEU A 1071 -29.62 -3.10 23.83
CA LEU A 1071 -30.63 -3.95 24.47
C LEU A 1071 -31.93 -4.03 23.65
N PHE A 1072 -32.44 -2.89 23.17
CA PHE A 1072 -33.80 -2.76 22.62
C PHE A 1072 -33.86 -2.20 21.19
N GLY A 1073 -32.72 -1.83 20.58
CA GLY A 1073 -32.65 -1.26 19.23
C GLY A 1073 -32.96 0.24 19.23
N GLN A 1074 -33.82 0.73 18.32
CA GLN A 1074 -34.14 2.16 18.21
C GLN A 1074 -35.02 2.73 19.34
N PHE A 1075 -35.00 2.13 20.54
CA PHE A 1075 -35.88 2.50 21.65
C PHE A 1075 -35.73 3.97 22.06
N TRP A 1076 -34.49 4.49 22.11
CA TRP A 1076 -34.22 5.91 22.37
C TRP A 1076 -34.97 6.84 21.40
N CYS A 1077 -34.90 6.55 20.10
CA CYS A 1077 -35.59 7.34 19.08
C CYS A 1077 -37.11 7.25 19.20
N GLY A 1078 -37.64 6.12 19.68
CA GLY A 1078 -39.07 5.87 19.84
C GLY A 1078 -39.70 6.55 21.06
N TRP A 1079 -38.99 6.57 22.20
CA TRP A 1079 -39.54 6.93 23.50
C TRP A 1079 -38.87 8.15 24.15
N LEU A 1080 -37.54 8.30 24.07
CA LEU A 1080 -36.81 9.29 24.88
C LEU A 1080 -36.35 10.54 24.10
N CYS A 1081 -36.30 10.47 22.77
CA CYS A 1081 -35.87 11.58 21.93
C CYS A 1081 -36.94 12.71 21.89
N PRO A 1082 -36.67 13.92 22.40
CA PRO A 1082 -37.64 15.03 22.40
C PRO A 1082 -38.08 15.45 21.00
N PHE A 1083 -37.16 15.50 20.04
CA PHE A 1083 -37.49 15.85 18.65
C PHE A 1083 -38.34 14.76 17.96
N GLY A 1084 -38.05 13.49 18.25
CA GLY A 1084 -38.86 12.36 17.74
C GLY A 1084 -40.26 12.33 18.34
N ALA A 1085 -40.39 12.69 19.62
CA ALA A 1085 -41.67 12.85 20.31
C ALA A 1085 -42.49 14.00 19.69
N LEU A 1086 -41.87 15.16 19.50
CA LEU A 1086 -42.52 16.32 18.86
C LEU A 1086 -43.02 16.00 17.45
N GLY A 1087 -42.19 15.37 16.63
CA GLY A 1087 -42.59 14.94 15.27
C GLY A 1087 -43.67 13.85 15.24
N GLU A 1088 -43.85 13.09 16.32
CA GLU A 1088 -44.98 12.17 16.45
C GLU A 1088 -46.27 12.87 16.85
N ILE A 1089 -46.19 13.83 17.78
CA ILE A 1089 -47.35 14.62 18.23
C ILE A 1089 -47.92 15.43 17.07
N LEU A 1090 -47.07 16.13 16.31
CA LEU A 1090 -47.49 16.95 15.16
C LEU A 1090 -48.09 16.11 14.02
N GLY A 1091 -47.52 14.94 13.76
CA GLY A 1091 -47.96 14.05 12.69
C GLY A 1091 -49.19 13.20 13.04
N ASN A 1092 -49.76 13.37 14.22
CA ASN A 1092 -50.97 12.67 14.68
C ASN A 1092 -52.20 13.61 14.67
N THR A 1093 -52.27 14.44 13.63
CA THR A 1093 -53.35 15.39 13.34
C THR A 1093 -54.13 14.93 12.11
N PRO A 1094 -55.37 15.40 11.88
CA PRO A 1094 -56.18 15.03 10.72
C PRO A 1094 -55.56 15.42 9.36
N LEU A 1095 -54.55 16.31 9.36
CA LEU A 1095 -53.79 16.72 8.17
C LEU A 1095 -52.77 15.67 7.70
N SER A 1096 -52.48 14.66 8.53
CA SER A 1096 -51.46 13.65 8.28
C SER A 1096 -51.87 12.68 7.17
N ARG A 1097 -51.02 12.52 6.15
CA ARG A 1097 -51.25 11.63 4.99
C ARG A 1097 -50.25 10.47 4.99
N ARG A 1098 -50.71 9.29 4.58
CA ARG A 1098 -49.83 8.12 4.36
C ARG A 1098 -49.12 8.24 3.02
N VAL A 1099 -47.79 8.14 3.02
CA VAL A 1099 -46.97 8.06 1.81
C VAL A 1099 -47.16 6.71 1.13
N SER A 1100 -47.14 6.68 -0.20
CA SER A 1100 -47.24 5.42 -0.95
C SER A 1100 -46.10 4.47 -0.57
N PRO A 1101 -46.35 3.14 -0.41
CA PRO A 1101 -45.35 2.20 0.08
C PRO A 1101 -44.08 2.12 -0.79
N GLN A 1102 -44.18 2.40 -2.08
CA GLN A 1102 -43.05 2.37 -3.02
C GLN A 1102 -42.12 3.58 -2.86
N ILE A 1103 -42.69 4.78 -2.73
CA ILE A 1103 -41.92 6.02 -2.51
C ILE A 1103 -41.29 5.97 -1.12
N ASP A 1104 -42.06 5.58 -0.11
CA ASP A 1104 -41.59 5.47 1.26
C ASP A 1104 -40.39 4.52 1.38
N LYS A 1105 -40.46 3.35 0.75
CA LYS A 1105 -39.36 2.38 0.74
C LYS A 1105 -38.07 2.95 0.15
N LYS A 1106 -38.16 3.77 -0.90
CA LYS A 1106 -36.99 4.43 -1.51
C LYS A 1106 -36.50 5.60 -0.65
N ALA A 1107 -37.40 6.42 -0.14
CA ALA A 1107 -37.07 7.62 0.62
C ALA A 1107 -36.39 7.30 1.96
N ARG A 1108 -36.74 6.16 2.61
CA ARG A 1108 -36.08 5.71 3.86
C ARG A 1108 -34.57 5.47 3.72
N TYR A 1109 -34.03 5.36 2.50
CA TYR A 1109 -32.59 5.21 2.28
C TYR A 1109 -31.79 6.50 2.46
N PHE A 1110 -32.40 7.68 2.30
CA PHE A 1110 -31.69 8.96 2.33
C PHE A 1110 -30.94 9.19 3.64
N LYS A 1111 -31.52 8.83 4.80
CA LYS A 1111 -30.85 9.00 6.11
C LYS A 1111 -29.54 8.22 6.24
N TYR A 1112 -29.40 7.07 5.55
CA TYR A 1112 -28.16 6.29 5.55
C TYR A 1112 -27.09 6.90 4.64
N PHE A 1113 -27.52 7.53 3.54
CA PHE A 1113 -26.64 8.34 2.71
C PHE A 1113 -26.08 9.52 3.51
N PHE A 1114 -26.93 10.23 4.26
CA PHE A 1114 -26.48 11.30 5.15
C PHE A 1114 -25.57 10.82 6.27
N LEU A 1115 -25.81 9.63 6.84
CA LEU A 1115 -24.90 9.02 7.82
C LEU A 1115 -23.52 8.73 7.22
N ALA A 1116 -23.45 8.18 6.00
CA ALA A 1116 -22.18 7.92 5.33
C ALA A 1116 -21.43 9.24 5.04
N MET A 1117 -22.13 10.25 4.51
CA MET A 1117 -21.57 11.58 4.28
C MET A 1117 -21.07 12.22 5.58
N PHE A 1118 -21.84 12.11 6.67
CA PHE A 1118 -21.48 12.61 7.98
C PHE A 1118 -20.20 11.96 8.52
N ILE A 1119 -20.08 10.63 8.46
CA ILE A 1119 -18.86 9.92 8.89
C ILE A 1119 -17.65 10.40 8.07
N ILE A 1120 -17.80 10.54 6.75
CA ILE A 1120 -16.73 11.06 5.87
C ILE A 1120 -16.32 12.48 6.30
N ILE A 1121 -17.28 13.38 6.51
CA ILE A 1121 -16.99 14.78 6.91
C ILE A 1121 -16.31 14.84 8.28
N VAL A 1122 -16.81 14.12 9.29
CA VAL A 1122 -16.22 14.07 10.63
C VAL A 1122 -14.78 13.54 10.58
N CYS A 1123 -14.53 12.48 9.81
CA CYS A 1123 -13.18 11.92 9.65
C CYS A 1123 -12.23 12.86 8.90
N ILE A 1124 -12.69 13.60 7.88
CA ILE A 1124 -11.86 14.56 7.13
C ILE A 1124 -11.57 15.81 7.96
N ARG A 1125 -12.59 16.41 8.59
CA ARG A 1125 -12.49 17.72 9.25
C ARG A 1125 -11.96 17.66 10.68
N ARG A 1126 -12.15 16.54 11.40
CA ARG A 1126 -11.75 16.35 12.82
C ARG A 1126 -12.32 17.37 13.81
N ASP A 1127 -13.39 18.07 13.44
CA ASP A 1127 -14.02 19.07 14.31
C ASP A 1127 -15.48 18.73 14.53
N ALA A 1128 -15.78 18.19 15.71
CA ALA A 1128 -17.15 17.90 16.12
C ALA A 1128 -17.98 19.18 16.21
N ASN A 1129 -17.35 20.35 16.46
CA ASN A 1129 -18.06 21.62 16.59
C ASN A 1129 -18.78 22.05 15.30
N LEU A 1130 -18.37 21.52 14.14
CA LEU A 1130 -19.08 21.70 12.87
C LEU A 1130 -20.57 21.29 12.98
N PHE A 1131 -20.88 20.33 13.85
CA PHE A 1131 -22.23 19.80 14.05
C PHE A 1131 -22.89 20.31 15.34
N ARG A 1132 -22.36 21.37 15.95
CA ARG A 1132 -22.94 21.98 17.16
C ARG A 1132 -24.25 22.71 16.85
N GLN A 1133 -24.33 23.35 15.69
CA GLN A 1133 -25.50 24.08 15.20
C GLN A 1133 -26.32 23.18 14.27
N GLU A 1134 -27.12 22.29 14.85
CA GLU A 1134 -27.92 21.33 14.09
C GLU A 1134 -29.40 21.37 14.50
N PRO A 1135 -30.34 21.02 13.59
CA PRO A 1135 -31.77 21.25 13.79
C PRO A 1135 -32.37 20.65 15.07
N LEU A 1136 -31.84 19.51 15.57
CA LEU A 1136 -32.36 18.80 16.74
C LEU A 1136 -32.12 19.57 18.04
N SER A 1137 -30.97 20.23 18.18
CA SER A 1137 -30.59 20.97 19.41
C SER A 1137 -31.00 22.44 19.36
N VAL A 1138 -31.00 23.05 18.16
CA VAL A 1138 -31.31 24.48 17.97
C VAL A 1138 -32.76 24.82 18.31
N PHE A 1139 -33.70 23.87 18.13
CA PHE A 1139 -35.12 24.12 18.42
C PHE A 1139 -35.40 24.40 19.90
N PHE A 1140 -34.75 23.67 20.81
CA PHE A 1140 -35.06 23.67 22.24
C PHE A 1140 -34.27 24.74 23.05
N LEU A 1141 -33.56 25.66 22.39
CA LEU A 1141 -32.84 26.79 23.02
C LEU A 1141 -33.74 28.05 23.14
N LYS A 1142 -33.67 28.80 24.26
CA LYS A 1142 -34.36 30.11 24.50
C LYS A 1142 -33.46 31.33 24.15
N PRO A 1143 -34.00 32.55 23.84
CA PRO A 1143 -35.02 32.91 22.85
C PRO A 1143 -34.48 33.76 21.64
N PHE A 1144 -35.18 33.64 20.51
CA PHE A 1144 -35.50 34.64 19.46
C PHE A 1144 -34.51 35.65 18.80
N GLU A 1145 -33.18 35.57 18.90
CA GLU A 1145 -32.33 36.57 18.19
C GLU A 1145 -31.88 36.22 16.76
N ILE A 1146 -31.99 34.97 16.28
CA ILE A 1146 -31.55 34.61 14.93
C ILE A 1146 -32.62 33.78 14.21
N PHE A 1147 -33.55 34.46 13.53
CA PHE A 1147 -34.60 33.82 12.74
C PHE A 1147 -34.03 32.90 11.64
N LYS A 1148 -32.82 33.20 11.14
CA LYS A 1148 -32.13 32.47 10.07
C LYS A 1148 -31.77 31.02 10.45
N ASP A 1149 -31.41 30.77 11.71
CA ASP A 1149 -30.95 29.43 12.16
C ASP A 1149 -32.11 28.47 12.47
N LYS A 1150 -33.35 28.99 12.54
CA LYS A 1150 -34.55 28.20 12.83
C LYS A 1150 -35.37 27.83 11.59
N ILE A 1151 -35.05 28.39 10.41
CA ILE A 1151 -35.79 28.15 9.16
C ILE A 1151 -35.85 26.66 8.83
N LEU A 1152 -34.70 25.97 8.87
CA LEU A 1152 -34.64 24.54 8.56
C LEU A 1152 -35.50 23.72 9.52
N THR A 1153 -35.47 24.04 10.81
CA THR A 1153 -36.28 23.36 11.83
C THR A 1153 -37.78 23.63 11.62
N ILE A 1154 -38.18 24.86 11.30
CA ILE A 1154 -39.58 25.20 11.00
C ILE A 1154 -40.07 24.42 9.79
N VAL A 1155 -39.27 24.34 8.72
CA VAL A 1155 -39.58 23.53 7.53
C VAL A 1155 -39.74 22.05 7.89
N ILE A 1156 -38.85 21.51 8.73
CA ILE A 1156 -38.95 20.11 9.20
C ILE A 1156 -40.25 19.86 9.98
N LEU A 1157 -40.63 20.78 10.88
CA LEU A 1157 -41.85 20.65 11.67
C LEU A 1157 -43.11 20.81 10.81
N PHE A 1158 -43.09 21.71 9.82
CA PHE A 1158 -44.15 21.87 8.84
C PHE A 1158 -44.41 20.56 8.07
N PHE A 1159 -43.36 19.93 7.54
CA PHE A 1159 -43.52 18.62 6.88
C PHE A 1159 -43.92 17.50 7.84
N SER A 1160 -43.59 17.62 9.13
CA SER A 1160 -44.00 16.65 10.15
C SER A 1160 -45.51 16.71 10.47
N LEU A 1161 -46.22 17.79 10.11
CA LEU A 1161 -47.69 17.86 10.18
C LEU A 1161 -48.35 16.94 9.14
N PHE A 1162 -47.79 16.89 7.93
CA PHE A 1162 -48.31 16.09 6.82
C PHE A 1162 -47.80 14.65 6.82
N PHE A 1163 -46.59 14.42 7.32
CA PHE A 1163 -45.96 13.10 7.31
C PHE A 1163 -45.41 12.73 8.70
N LEU A 1164 -45.95 11.65 9.28
CA LEU A 1164 -45.58 11.16 10.60
C LEU A 1164 -44.05 10.97 10.73
N ARG A 1165 -43.43 11.71 11.68
CA ARG A 1165 -41.99 11.69 11.98
C ARG A 1165 -41.10 11.90 10.72
N PHE A 1166 -41.46 12.83 9.83
CA PHE A 1166 -40.79 13.10 8.55
C PHE A 1166 -39.25 13.08 8.61
N TRP A 1167 -38.63 13.91 9.45
CA TRP A 1167 -37.17 14.01 9.57
C TRP A 1167 -36.52 12.72 10.11
N CYS A 1168 -37.08 12.16 11.18
CA CYS A 1168 -36.58 10.92 11.78
C CYS A 1168 -36.64 9.74 10.80
N ARG A 1169 -37.61 9.76 9.87
CA ARG A 1169 -37.82 8.71 8.88
C ARG A 1169 -36.85 8.80 7.71
N TYR A 1170 -36.54 10.01 7.21
CA TYR A 1170 -35.84 10.20 5.94
C TYR A 1170 -34.47 10.87 6.01
N PHE A 1171 -34.16 11.64 7.06
CA PHE A 1171 -32.94 12.49 7.09
C PHE A 1171 -32.09 12.34 8.36
N CYS A 1172 -32.66 11.88 9.48
CA CYS A 1172 -31.96 11.86 10.77
C CYS A 1172 -30.77 10.88 10.82
N ILE A 1173 -29.57 11.43 10.96
CA ILE A 1173 -28.29 10.69 11.05
C ILE A 1173 -28.24 9.84 12.33
N CYS A 1174 -28.58 10.40 13.49
CA CYS A 1174 -28.69 9.65 14.75
C CYS A 1174 -29.71 8.51 14.65
N GLY A 1175 -30.85 8.75 14.02
CA GLY A 1175 -31.87 7.73 13.78
C GLY A 1175 -31.36 6.61 12.89
N ALA A 1176 -30.62 6.95 11.83
CA ALA A 1176 -29.95 5.98 10.96
C ALA A 1176 -28.90 5.16 11.73
N PHE A 1177 -28.09 5.79 12.58
CA PHE A 1177 -27.12 5.12 13.44
C PHE A 1177 -27.80 4.10 14.39
N PHE A 1178 -28.81 4.53 15.14
CA PHE A 1178 -29.53 3.63 16.07
C PHE A 1178 -30.34 2.53 15.36
N SER A 1179 -30.74 2.75 14.10
CA SER A 1179 -31.42 1.72 13.29
C SER A 1179 -30.59 0.44 13.14
N LEU A 1180 -29.27 0.58 13.10
CA LEU A 1180 -28.35 -0.55 12.91
C LEU A 1180 -28.42 -1.52 14.10
N PHE A 1181 -28.73 -1.02 15.30
CA PHE A 1181 -28.86 -1.84 16.50
C PHE A 1181 -30.12 -2.72 16.51
N ASN A 1182 -31.16 -2.41 15.72
CA ASN A 1182 -32.40 -3.20 15.70
C ASN A 1182 -32.21 -4.67 15.32
N LYS A 1183 -31.09 -5.03 14.67
CA LYS A 1183 -30.72 -6.41 14.31
C LYS A 1183 -29.83 -7.11 15.34
N ILE A 1184 -29.16 -6.35 16.21
CA ILE A 1184 -28.20 -6.86 17.20
C ILE A 1184 -28.81 -6.83 18.61
N ALA A 1185 -29.94 -6.12 18.78
CA ALA A 1185 -30.66 -5.97 20.04
C ALA A 1185 -30.90 -7.29 20.77
N LEU A 1186 -30.31 -7.44 21.98
CA LEU A 1186 -30.28 -8.69 22.74
C LEU A 1186 -31.64 -9.10 23.33
N LEU A 1187 -32.42 -8.13 23.82
CA LEU A 1187 -33.64 -8.38 24.61
C LEU A 1187 -34.94 -8.27 23.82
N LYS A 1188 -34.86 -8.12 22.49
CA LYS A 1188 -36.03 -7.93 21.62
C LYS A 1188 -37.02 -9.11 21.63
N LYS A 1189 -36.52 -10.33 21.92
CA LYS A 1189 -37.29 -11.59 21.89
C LYS A 1189 -38.31 -11.74 23.01
N PHE A 1190 -38.09 -11.06 24.14
CA PHE A 1190 -38.94 -11.20 25.32
C PHE A 1190 -40.29 -10.46 25.19
N PHE A 1191 -40.53 -9.77 24.07
CA PHE A 1191 -41.70 -8.92 23.86
C PHE A 1191 -42.29 -9.08 22.44
N PRO A 1192 -42.87 -10.25 22.09
CA PRO A 1192 -43.38 -10.53 20.75
C PRO A 1192 -44.60 -9.66 20.37
N LYS A 1193 -44.61 -9.11 19.15
CA LYS A 1193 -45.68 -8.22 18.66
C LYS A 1193 -46.43 -8.78 17.45
N LYS A 1194 -47.72 -8.47 17.35
CA LYS A 1194 -48.54 -8.75 16.15
C LYS A 1194 -48.39 -7.61 15.13
N TYR A 1195 -47.63 -7.83 14.05
CA TYR A 1195 -47.43 -6.86 12.97
C TYR A 1195 -48.48 -7.01 11.86
N ARG A 1196 -49.75 -6.68 12.13
CA ARG A 1196 -50.78 -6.78 11.08
C ARG A 1196 -50.89 -5.49 10.24
N ASN A 1197 -50.72 -4.31 10.83
CA ASN A 1197 -50.80 -3.00 10.13
C ASN A 1197 -49.93 -1.93 10.83
N CYS A 1198 -48.62 -1.89 10.57
CA CYS A 1198 -47.75 -0.87 11.15
C CYS A 1198 -47.75 0.43 10.32
N PRO A 1199 -47.98 1.63 10.92
CA PRO A 1199 -47.98 2.90 10.19
C PRO A 1199 -46.61 3.26 9.57
N PHE A 1200 -45.54 2.63 10.05
CA PHE A 1200 -44.18 2.80 9.54
C PHE A 1200 -43.78 1.77 8.47
N GLY A 1201 -44.70 0.87 8.06
CA GLY A 1201 -44.43 -0.16 7.06
C GLY A 1201 -43.52 -1.29 7.55
N VAL A 1202 -43.31 -1.39 8.88
CA VAL A 1202 -42.50 -2.43 9.53
C VAL A 1202 -43.23 -3.77 9.51
N LYS A 1203 -42.52 -4.82 9.10
CA LYS A 1203 -43.11 -6.17 8.88
C LYS A 1203 -42.69 -7.23 9.90
N GLY A 1204 -41.86 -6.90 10.88
CA GLY A 1204 -41.46 -7.83 11.94
C GLY A 1204 -40.56 -7.21 13.00
N ASP A 1205 -40.27 -7.98 14.06
CA ASP A 1205 -39.51 -7.50 15.22
C ASP A 1205 -38.13 -6.98 14.84
N TYR A 1206 -37.38 -7.68 13.98
CA TYR A 1206 -36.03 -7.30 13.56
C TYR A 1206 -35.99 -6.38 12.34
N ASP A 1207 -37.09 -5.72 12.00
CA ASP A 1207 -37.06 -4.65 11.01
C ASP A 1207 -36.17 -3.50 11.50
N ILE A 1208 -35.33 -3.01 10.60
CA ILE A 1208 -34.30 -2.01 10.93
C ILE A 1208 -34.90 -0.66 11.30
N ASP A 1209 -36.10 -0.37 10.78
CA ASP A 1209 -36.86 0.86 11.03
C ASP A 1209 -37.87 0.71 12.19
N CYS A 1210 -37.85 -0.41 12.93
CA CYS A 1210 -38.76 -0.62 14.05
C CYS A 1210 -38.37 0.25 15.26
N LEU A 1211 -39.17 1.28 15.54
CA LEU A 1211 -38.98 2.23 16.64
C LEU A 1211 -39.40 1.69 18.03
N GLN A 1212 -39.89 0.45 18.13
CA GLN A 1212 -40.47 -0.10 19.36
C GLN A 1212 -41.65 0.72 19.93
N CYS A 1213 -42.42 1.39 19.07
CA CYS A 1213 -43.48 2.34 19.45
C CYS A 1213 -44.82 1.71 19.89
N ASN A 1214 -44.99 0.39 19.76
CA ASN A 1214 -46.21 -0.37 20.10
C ASN A 1214 -47.50 0.01 19.35
N ARG A 1215 -47.49 0.98 18.42
CA ARG A 1215 -48.68 1.37 17.63
C ARG A 1215 -49.27 0.24 16.77
N CYS A 1216 -48.46 -0.76 16.40
CA CYS A 1216 -48.94 -1.93 15.66
C CYS A 1216 -49.83 -2.87 16.49
N MET A 1217 -49.93 -2.66 17.81
CA MET A 1217 -50.68 -3.52 18.73
C MET A 1217 -52.10 -3.03 19.05
N ASN A 1218 -52.52 -1.85 18.56
CA ASN A 1218 -53.86 -1.32 18.82
C ASN A 1218 -54.63 -1.14 17.50
N GLN A 1219 -55.81 -1.75 17.39
CA GLN A 1219 -56.62 -1.75 16.16
C GLN A 1219 -57.51 -0.49 16.05
N ASN A 1220 -57.78 0.21 17.16
CA ASN A 1220 -58.75 1.31 17.20
C ASN A 1220 -58.22 2.68 16.69
N GLU A 1221 -56.90 2.84 16.49
CA GLU A 1221 -56.30 4.06 15.91
C GLU A 1221 -56.28 4.04 14.35
N GLN A 1222 -56.95 3.07 13.70
CA GLN A 1222 -56.89 2.87 12.25
C GLN A 1222 -58.11 3.39 11.47
N ARG A 1223 -59.00 4.16 12.11
CA ARG A 1223 -60.00 5.00 11.41
C ARG A 1223 -59.45 6.40 11.19
#